data_AF-A0A8T4CVU6-F1
#
_entry.id   AF-A0A8T4CVU6-F1
#
_cell.length_a   1.000
_cell.length_b   1.000
_cell.length_c   1.000
_cell.angle_alpha   90.00
_cell.angle_beta   90.00
_cell.angle_gamma   90.00
#
_symmetry.space_group_name_H-M   'P 1'
#
loop_
_entity.id
_entity.type
_entity.pdbx_description
1 polymer ?
#
loop_
_entity_poly.entity_id
_entity_poly.type
_entity_poly.pdbx_seq_one_letter_code
_entity_poly.pdbx_strand_id
1 'polypeptide(L)'
;MSLASKDGFRTYLAQQQKLADNTINSYCSGLNHLSSHCGQDLFALTDVQQLNALLARYIQGGADEEHGKYGNWAASNALRHWRDYVVSLEAGYESVLAHFASVPELAKQLNEHGQTALFCALAEDLHQCSADWWIVGNGEIRAGRTEHPMIWASAVVLEMKLAHQGLVYRLNTGEDVTWLPLSAEAASTLVERLGSDPRLSKLVNRAAYWPDDYEHMRGHLVITLTDGAIRNGYLAIPKTQQVFGEEYLGEEDKPASKLLTLHLPDGSAVQTQVLRNRKRLQKRFNSLFATEQLVENDRAIISLLDDGSYRLRFVRANEQLVLTPQDNTEVAMNQSEQTTSPLNQILFGPPGTGKTYHTINEALRILEPDFLLANSEPESRTKLKCRFDELVEEKRIRFVTFHQSFSYEDFVEGLRAEPDDSGHLRYKVENGVLKQLARDASHIEVAGRSTINVSDDARIWKVSIGGTGNSPLKDYCLRHGQARIGWSELGDMRKLDEHGRQYLDSLGSNDRNTAMAFAKEIAVGDVIVSINGQDAIGAIGVVTEPYFYAELPEVADNHYPHAIGVDWLYKDLALPARALNDGKIFTQKTVYELHRFKWPILLDAILKSGAKTEVGAEISSAAAHLPYVLIIDEINRGNISRIFGELITLIEPSKRAGADEELSVILPYSKEPFSVPNNVYLIGTMNTADRSLAGLDIALRRRFTFKEMPPKPVLLDGILVEGIDIGAMLRVMNQRIAVLLDRDHCLGHAYFMPLAAEGGNTLAKLAEIFEQNIIPLLQECFFEDWERIRWVLNDQNKGDGAFIVEDKELNVSQLFTNVPDKLRPIPRWRVNRKAFESIEAFRGIGRAEATADELGLA
;
A
#
# COMPACT_ATOMS: atom_id res chain seq x y z
N MET A 1 -28.76 -14.34 -6.61
CA MET A 1 -29.76 -13.25 -6.84
C MET A 1 -31.05 -13.92 -7.27
N SER A 2 -32.22 -13.58 -6.73
CA SER A 2 -33.47 -14.10 -7.32
C SER A 2 -33.68 -13.47 -8.71
N LEU A 3 -34.25 -14.22 -9.65
CA LEU A 3 -34.87 -13.65 -10.86
C LEU A 3 -35.69 -12.40 -10.48
N ALA A 4 -35.75 -11.40 -11.37
CA ALA A 4 -36.50 -10.17 -11.13
C ALA A 4 -37.90 -10.53 -10.62
N SER A 5 -38.16 -10.23 -9.36
CA SER A 5 -39.36 -10.66 -8.66
C SER A 5 -39.83 -9.57 -7.72
N LYS A 6 -41.12 -9.62 -7.40
CA LYS A 6 -41.73 -8.70 -6.44
C LYS A 6 -41.06 -8.76 -5.07
N ASP A 7 -40.71 -9.95 -4.60
CA ASP A 7 -40.05 -10.13 -3.30
C ASP A 7 -38.58 -9.68 -3.34
N GLY A 8 -37.87 -9.94 -4.44
CA GLY A 8 -36.52 -9.41 -4.67
C GLY A 8 -36.50 -7.88 -4.68
N PHE A 9 -37.49 -7.25 -5.30
CA PHE A 9 -37.64 -5.80 -5.31
C PHE A 9 -37.95 -5.21 -3.93
N ARG A 10 -38.79 -5.88 -3.13
CA ARG A 10 -39.04 -5.47 -1.73
C ARG A 10 -37.74 -5.49 -0.92
N THR A 11 -36.93 -6.54 -1.09
CA THR A 11 -35.62 -6.66 -0.45
C THR A 11 -34.66 -5.55 -0.89
N TYR A 12 -34.61 -5.26 -2.20
CA TYR A 12 -33.81 -4.15 -2.76
C TYR A 12 -34.18 -2.80 -2.13
N LEU A 13 -35.48 -2.49 -2.03
CA LEU A 13 -35.94 -1.23 -1.43
C LEU A 13 -35.60 -1.14 0.07
N ALA A 14 -35.69 -2.25 0.81
CA ALA A 14 -35.41 -2.29 2.23
C ALA A 14 -33.90 -2.17 2.54
N GLN A 15 -33.06 -2.91 1.82
CA GLN A 15 -31.64 -3.06 2.17
C GLN A 15 -30.76 -2.02 1.45
N GLN A 16 -30.97 -1.82 0.15
CA GLN A 16 -30.11 -0.93 -0.64
C GLN A 16 -30.61 0.51 -0.61
N GLN A 17 -31.93 0.72 -0.73
CA GLN A 17 -32.53 2.05 -0.68
C GLN A 17 -32.92 2.50 0.75
N LYS A 18 -32.78 1.60 1.74
CA LYS A 18 -33.06 1.87 3.18
C LYS A 18 -34.44 2.49 3.43
N LEU A 19 -35.45 2.09 2.66
CA LEU A 19 -36.81 2.61 2.78
C LEU A 19 -37.60 1.88 3.87
N ALA A 20 -38.50 2.61 4.54
CA ALA A 20 -39.41 2.04 5.54
C ALA A 20 -40.53 1.19 4.89
N ASP A 21 -41.00 0.17 5.61
CA ASP A 21 -42.01 -0.80 5.12
C ASP A 21 -43.29 -0.16 4.56
N ASN A 22 -43.74 0.94 5.17
CA ASN A 22 -44.92 1.67 4.71
C ASN A 22 -44.70 2.26 3.30
N THR A 23 -43.50 2.76 3.02
CA THR A 23 -43.13 3.28 1.70
C THR A 23 -42.98 2.15 0.68
N ILE A 24 -42.38 1.03 1.09
CA ILE A 24 -42.23 -0.17 0.24
C ILE A 24 -43.59 -0.72 -0.19
N ASN A 25 -44.54 -0.80 0.75
CA ASN A 25 -45.91 -1.23 0.47
C ASN A 25 -46.65 -0.26 -0.45
N SER A 26 -46.44 1.04 -0.28
CA SER A 26 -46.97 2.09 -1.16
C SER A 26 -46.43 1.94 -2.59
N TYR A 27 -45.13 1.71 -2.75
CA TYR A 27 -44.51 1.51 -4.06
C TYR A 27 -44.97 0.21 -4.74
N CYS A 28 -45.07 -0.89 -4.00
CA CYS A 28 -45.63 -2.14 -4.54
C CYS A 28 -47.08 -1.95 -5.03
N SER A 29 -47.88 -1.19 -4.28
CA SER A 29 -49.26 -0.87 -4.65
C SER A 29 -49.33 0.05 -5.89
N GLY A 30 -48.41 1.02 -5.97
CA GLY A 30 -48.26 1.90 -7.13
C GLY A 30 -47.90 1.16 -8.42
N LEU A 31 -46.99 0.17 -8.37
CA LEU A 31 -46.68 -0.68 -9.51
C LEU A 31 -47.86 -1.56 -9.93
N ASN A 32 -48.64 -2.12 -9.00
CA ASN A 32 -49.86 -2.87 -9.34
C ASN A 32 -50.91 -1.97 -10.01
N HIS A 33 -51.02 -0.70 -9.57
CA HIS A 33 -51.90 0.28 -10.19
C HIS A 33 -51.49 0.55 -11.65
N LEU A 34 -50.20 0.80 -11.90
CA LEU A 34 -49.70 1.01 -13.25
C LEU A 34 -49.84 -0.25 -14.12
N SER A 35 -49.59 -1.44 -13.56
CA SER A 35 -49.76 -2.72 -14.26
C SER A 35 -51.19 -2.92 -14.76
N SER A 36 -52.17 -2.54 -13.92
CA SER A 36 -53.59 -2.60 -14.29
C SER A 36 -53.95 -1.60 -15.40
N HIS A 37 -53.29 -0.44 -15.43
CA HIS A 37 -53.53 0.59 -16.43
C HIS A 37 -52.87 0.27 -17.78
N CYS A 38 -51.62 -0.19 -17.78
CA CYS A 38 -50.92 -0.56 -19.03
C CYS A 38 -51.32 -1.95 -19.55
N GLY A 39 -52.07 -2.75 -18.77
CA GLY A 39 -52.51 -4.09 -19.17
C GLY A 39 -51.40 -5.13 -19.20
N GLN A 40 -50.28 -4.87 -18.52
CA GLN A 40 -49.10 -5.74 -18.46
C GLN A 40 -48.60 -5.82 -17.02
N ASP A 41 -48.16 -6.99 -16.58
CA ASP A 41 -47.52 -7.15 -15.27
C ASP A 41 -46.13 -6.52 -15.28
N LEU A 42 -45.99 -5.38 -14.59
CA LEU A 42 -44.72 -4.66 -14.52
C LEU A 42 -43.68 -5.39 -13.67
N PHE A 43 -44.09 -6.27 -12.74
CA PHE A 43 -43.14 -7.10 -11.98
C PHE A 43 -42.52 -8.22 -12.82
N ALA A 44 -43.07 -8.49 -14.01
CA ALA A 44 -42.52 -9.44 -14.97
C ALA A 44 -41.74 -8.74 -16.11
N LEU A 45 -41.75 -7.41 -16.16
CA LEU A 45 -41.08 -6.65 -17.22
C LEU A 45 -39.63 -6.32 -16.83
N THR A 46 -38.68 -6.90 -17.55
CA THR A 46 -37.23 -6.72 -17.34
C THR A 46 -36.54 -5.97 -18.49
N ASP A 47 -37.25 -5.60 -19.56
CA ASP A 47 -36.68 -4.80 -20.65
C ASP A 47 -36.54 -3.34 -20.22
N VAL A 48 -35.29 -2.90 -20.01
CA VAL A 48 -34.96 -1.55 -19.54
C VAL A 48 -35.40 -0.45 -20.53
N GLN A 49 -35.39 -0.71 -21.84
CA GLN A 49 -35.86 0.26 -22.83
C GLN A 49 -37.38 0.44 -22.75
N GLN A 50 -38.13 -0.66 -22.60
CA GLN A 50 -39.57 -0.60 -22.38
C GLN A 50 -39.92 0.07 -21.06
N LEU A 51 -39.18 -0.22 -19.99
CA LEU A 51 -39.35 0.43 -18.69
C LEU A 51 -39.09 1.94 -18.75
N ASN A 52 -38.07 2.39 -19.48
CA ASN A 52 -37.82 3.82 -19.69
C ASN A 52 -38.94 4.48 -20.51
N ALA A 53 -39.46 3.81 -21.54
CA ALA A 53 -40.59 4.30 -22.34
C ALA A 53 -41.87 4.42 -21.51
N LEU A 54 -42.15 3.44 -20.64
CA LEU A 54 -43.27 3.49 -19.70
C LEU A 54 -43.08 4.58 -18.65
N LEU A 55 -41.88 4.73 -18.09
CA LEU A 55 -41.57 5.76 -17.11
C LEU A 55 -41.82 7.16 -17.69
N ALA A 56 -41.41 7.41 -18.94
CA ALA A 56 -41.64 8.68 -19.62
C ALA A 56 -43.13 9.05 -19.77
N ARG A 57 -44.04 8.07 -19.81
CA ARG A 57 -45.49 8.29 -19.87
C ARG A 57 -46.10 8.68 -18.53
N TYR A 58 -45.57 8.15 -17.42
CA TYR A 58 -46.14 8.30 -16.07
C TYR A 58 -45.44 9.37 -15.21
N ILE A 59 -44.37 10.00 -15.67
CA ILE A 59 -43.75 11.15 -14.97
C ILE A 59 -44.49 12.47 -15.26
N GLN A 60 -44.08 13.52 -14.55
CA GLN A 60 -44.61 14.88 -14.76
C GLN A 60 -44.41 15.35 -16.21
N GLY A 61 -45.49 15.80 -16.85
CA GLY A 61 -45.52 16.18 -18.26
C GLY A 61 -45.68 15.01 -19.24
N GLY A 62 -45.81 13.78 -18.74
CA GLY A 62 -46.07 12.57 -19.54
C GLY A 62 -47.53 12.41 -19.93
N ALA A 63 -47.79 11.62 -20.98
CA ALA A 63 -49.13 11.42 -21.53
C ALA A 63 -50.14 10.79 -20.54
N ASP A 64 -49.65 10.05 -19.53
CA ASP A 64 -50.47 9.34 -18.54
C ASP A 64 -50.14 9.79 -17.10
N GLU A 65 -49.72 11.06 -16.93
CA GLU A 65 -49.30 11.63 -15.63
C GLU A 65 -50.32 11.40 -14.50
N GLU A 66 -51.62 11.40 -14.81
CA GLU A 66 -52.70 11.17 -13.83
C GLU A 66 -52.56 9.82 -13.10
N HIS A 67 -52.11 8.79 -13.81
CA HIS A 67 -51.86 7.46 -13.23
C HIS A 67 -50.54 7.39 -12.48
N GLY A 68 -49.54 8.17 -12.90
CA GLY A 68 -48.25 8.29 -12.20
C GLY A 68 -48.34 8.96 -10.83
N LYS A 69 -49.30 9.87 -10.66
CA LYS A 69 -49.59 10.57 -9.39
C LYS A 69 -50.21 9.69 -8.31
N TYR A 70 -50.65 8.47 -8.65
CA TYR A 70 -51.29 7.57 -7.68
C TYR A 70 -50.43 7.38 -6.42
N GLY A 71 -51.06 7.57 -5.25
CA GLY A 71 -50.38 7.52 -3.96
C GLY A 71 -49.37 8.65 -3.73
N ASN A 72 -49.65 9.86 -4.21
CA ASN A 72 -48.74 11.02 -4.15
C ASN A 72 -47.40 10.74 -4.84
N TRP A 73 -47.45 10.40 -6.13
CA TRP A 73 -46.31 10.00 -6.97
C TRP A 73 -45.65 8.67 -6.59
N ALA A 74 -46.27 7.88 -5.72
CA ALA A 74 -45.77 6.55 -5.37
C ALA A 74 -45.68 5.62 -6.60
N ALA A 75 -46.63 5.70 -7.53
CA ALA A 75 -46.65 4.87 -8.74
C ALA A 75 -45.46 5.14 -9.69
N SER A 76 -45.21 6.40 -10.06
CA SER A 76 -44.08 6.75 -10.94
C SER A 76 -42.72 6.53 -10.27
N ASN A 77 -42.62 6.77 -8.96
CA ASN A 77 -41.39 6.51 -8.21
C ASN A 77 -41.13 5.01 -8.06
N ALA A 78 -42.18 4.20 -7.87
CA ALA A 78 -42.06 2.76 -7.84
C ALA A 78 -41.56 2.20 -9.19
N LEU A 79 -42.08 2.71 -10.31
CA LEU A 79 -41.60 2.30 -11.65
C LEU A 79 -40.14 2.68 -11.89
N ARG A 80 -39.71 3.86 -11.41
CA ARG A 80 -38.29 4.27 -11.45
C ARG A 80 -37.41 3.31 -10.65
N HIS A 81 -37.80 3.01 -9.41
CA HIS A 81 -37.03 2.08 -8.59
C HIS A 81 -37.03 0.66 -9.13
N TRP A 82 -38.13 0.20 -9.76
CA TRP A 82 -38.18 -1.10 -10.43
C TRP A 82 -37.20 -1.16 -11.59
N ARG A 83 -37.14 -0.12 -12.43
CA ARG A 83 -36.10 0.00 -13.46
C ARG A 83 -34.70 -0.05 -12.86
N ASP A 84 -34.44 0.70 -11.79
CA ASP A 84 -33.11 0.74 -11.17
C ASP A 84 -32.72 -0.62 -10.56
N TYR A 85 -33.70 -1.35 -10.03
CA TYR A 85 -33.53 -2.72 -9.58
C TYR A 85 -33.21 -3.69 -10.74
N VAL A 86 -33.90 -3.57 -11.87
CA VAL A 86 -33.62 -4.38 -13.05
C VAL A 86 -32.22 -4.09 -13.62
N VAL A 87 -31.82 -2.81 -13.68
CA VAL A 87 -30.48 -2.39 -14.12
C VAL A 87 -29.39 -2.92 -13.18
N SER A 88 -29.64 -2.94 -11.86
CA SER A 88 -28.67 -3.49 -10.91
C SER A 88 -28.52 -5.01 -11.00
N LEU A 89 -29.59 -5.72 -11.39
CA LEU A 89 -29.52 -7.14 -11.71
C LEU A 89 -28.71 -7.41 -12.99
N GLU A 90 -28.90 -6.62 -14.05
CA GLU A 90 -28.13 -6.75 -15.30
C GLU A 90 -26.62 -6.57 -15.07
N ALA A 91 -26.23 -5.57 -14.27
CA ALA A 91 -24.82 -5.37 -13.88
C ALA A 91 -24.26 -6.56 -13.06
N GLY A 92 -25.08 -7.18 -12.21
CA GLY A 92 -24.70 -8.41 -11.50
C GLY A 92 -24.50 -9.60 -12.43
N TYR A 93 -25.37 -9.76 -13.43
CA TYR A 93 -25.27 -10.84 -14.40
C TYR A 93 -24.01 -10.74 -15.28
N GLU A 94 -23.58 -9.54 -15.66
CA GLU A 94 -22.31 -9.34 -16.37
C GLU A 94 -21.11 -9.82 -15.54
N SER A 95 -21.11 -9.55 -14.22
CA SER A 95 -20.07 -10.04 -13.32
C SER A 95 -20.02 -11.57 -13.26
N VAL A 96 -21.18 -12.24 -13.22
CA VAL A 96 -21.24 -13.71 -13.19
C VAL A 96 -20.79 -14.30 -14.53
N LEU A 97 -21.20 -13.72 -15.65
CA LEU A 97 -20.79 -14.20 -16.97
C LEU A 97 -19.30 -14.05 -17.23
N ALA A 98 -18.64 -13.05 -16.64
CA ALA A 98 -17.19 -12.86 -16.76
C ALA A 98 -16.40 -14.09 -16.27
N HIS A 99 -16.85 -14.75 -15.19
CA HIS A 99 -16.25 -15.98 -14.67
C HIS A 99 -16.31 -17.16 -15.67
N PHE A 100 -17.19 -17.11 -16.67
CA PHE A 100 -17.33 -18.13 -17.70
C PHE A 100 -16.85 -17.67 -19.09
N ALA A 101 -16.06 -16.59 -19.17
CA ALA A 101 -15.60 -16.01 -20.43
C ALA A 101 -14.80 -16.98 -21.33
N SER A 102 -14.19 -18.01 -20.75
CA SER A 102 -13.46 -19.05 -21.51
C SER A 102 -14.37 -20.06 -22.20
N VAL A 103 -15.70 -20.02 -21.99
CA VAL A 103 -16.70 -20.75 -22.80
C VAL A 103 -17.07 -19.90 -24.02
N PRO A 104 -16.66 -20.27 -25.25
CA PRO A 104 -16.91 -19.45 -26.43
C PRO A 104 -18.41 -19.26 -26.69
N GLU A 105 -18.80 -18.02 -27.04
CA GLU A 105 -20.18 -17.63 -27.39
C GLU A 105 -21.25 -17.86 -26.31
N LEU A 106 -20.88 -18.20 -25.06
CA LEU A 106 -21.84 -18.49 -23.98
C LEU A 106 -22.79 -17.33 -23.71
N ALA A 107 -22.26 -16.14 -23.43
CA ALA A 107 -23.06 -14.96 -23.13
C ALA A 107 -24.03 -14.61 -24.28
N LYS A 108 -23.54 -14.72 -25.52
CA LYS A 108 -24.34 -14.45 -26.71
C LYS A 108 -25.48 -15.45 -26.89
N GLN A 109 -25.21 -16.75 -26.73
CA GLN A 109 -26.24 -17.78 -26.87
C GLN A 109 -27.26 -17.75 -25.73
N LEU A 110 -26.81 -17.50 -24.49
CA LEU A 110 -27.73 -17.28 -23.37
C LEU A 110 -28.66 -16.10 -23.64
N ASN A 111 -28.14 -15.03 -24.23
CA ASN A 111 -28.94 -13.87 -24.61
C ASN A 111 -29.92 -14.19 -25.76
N GLU A 112 -29.46 -14.87 -26.82
CA GLU A 112 -30.31 -15.30 -27.95
C GLU A 112 -31.48 -16.20 -27.52
N HIS A 113 -31.28 -17.02 -26.48
CA HIS A 113 -32.30 -17.91 -25.93
C HIS A 113 -33.06 -17.34 -24.71
N GLY A 114 -32.76 -16.11 -24.29
CA GLY A 114 -33.41 -15.48 -23.13
C GLY A 114 -33.14 -16.18 -21.79
N GLN A 115 -32.00 -16.88 -21.68
CA GLN A 115 -31.62 -17.69 -20.51
C GLN A 115 -30.53 -17.05 -19.63
N THR A 116 -30.08 -15.82 -19.95
CA THR A 116 -29.02 -15.11 -19.20
C THR A 116 -29.34 -14.98 -17.71
N ALA A 117 -30.49 -14.41 -17.37
CA ALA A 117 -30.90 -14.21 -15.97
C ALA A 117 -31.05 -15.54 -15.22
N LEU A 118 -31.55 -16.58 -15.92
CA LEU A 118 -31.76 -17.91 -15.37
C LEU A 118 -30.43 -18.60 -15.03
N PHE A 119 -29.45 -18.54 -15.93
CA PHE A 119 -28.13 -19.11 -15.72
C PHE A 119 -27.38 -18.40 -14.59
N CYS A 120 -27.31 -17.07 -14.61
CA CYS A 120 -26.56 -16.32 -13.60
C CYS A 120 -27.15 -16.48 -12.19
N ALA A 121 -28.49 -16.49 -12.06
CA ALA A 121 -29.15 -16.75 -10.79
C ALA A 121 -28.82 -18.15 -10.24
N LEU A 122 -28.94 -19.19 -11.09
CA LEU A 122 -28.58 -20.56 -10.71
C LEU A 122 -27.09 -20.68 -10.31
N ALA A 123 -26.21 -20.00 -11.05
CA ALA A 123 -24.78 -20.02 -10.81
C ALA A 123 -24.42 -19.46 -9.43
N GLU A 124 -24.94 -18.29 -9.10
CA GLU A 124 -24.75 -17.64 -7.80
C GLU A 124 -25.37 -18.43 -6.66
N ASP A 125 -26.61 -18.91 -6.80
CA ASP A 125 -27.33 -19.58 -5.72
C ASP A 125 -26.64 -20.90 -5.34
N LEU A 126 -26.13 -21.66 -6.33
CA LEU A 126 -25.32 -22.84 -6.07
C LEU A 126 -23.94 -22.49 -5.50
N HIS A 127 -23.31 -21.40 -5.95
CA HIS A 127 -22.04 -20.93 -5.38
C HIS A 127 -22.19 -20.55 -3.90
N GLN A 128 -23.31 -19.91 -3.51
CA GLN A 128 -23.67 -19.66 -2.12
C GLN A 128 -23.93 -20.95 -1.33
N CYS A 129 -24.43 -21.98 -1.98
CA CYS A 129 -24.51 -23.35 -1.44
C CYS A 129 -23.15 -24.08 -1.45
N SER A 130 -22.05 -23.34 -1.54
CA SER A 130 -20.67 -23.83 -1.55
C SER A 130 -20.25 -24.62 -2.81
N ALA A 131 -21.01 -24.60 -3.90
CA ALA A 131 -20.62 -25.27 -5.13
C ALA A 131 -19.50 -24.51 -5.86
N ASP A 132 -18.38 -25.20 -6.07
CA ASP A 132 -17.33 -24.80 -6.99
C ASP A 132 -17.79 -24.96 -8.45
N TRP A 133 -17.36 -24.08 -9.35
CA TRP A 133 -17.69 -24.06 -10.78
C TRP A 133 -16.44 -24.20 -11.65
N TRP A 134 -16.44 -25.09 -12.64
CA TRP A 134 -15.30 -25.24 -13.56
C TRP A 134 -15.71 -25.61 -14.98
N ILE A 135 -14.79 -25.38 -15.93
CA ILE A 135 -14.99 -25.61 -17.36
C ILE A 135 -14.09 -26.76 -17.83
N VAL A 136 -14.66 -27.67 -18.63
CA VAL A 136 -13.92 -28.78 -19.25
C VAL A 136 -13.67 -28.45 -20.73
N GLY A 137 -12.61 -29.01 -21.32
CA GLY A 137 -12.05 -28.60 -22.63
C GLY A 137 -12.96 -28.63 -23.86
N ASN A 138 -14.23 -29.01 -23.73
CA ASN A 138 -15.26 -28.91 -24.76
C ASN A 138 -16.31 -27.79 -24.50
N GLY A 139 -16.10 -26.93 -23.51
CA GLY A 139 -17.05 -25.88 -23.12
C GLY A 139 -18.19 -26.38 -22.22
N GLU A 140 -18.11 -27.61 -21.69
CA GLU A 140 -19.02 -28.09 -20.66
C GLU A 140 -18.73 -27.39 -19.33
N ILE A 141 -19.80 -26.90 -18.69
CA ILE A 141 -19.78 -26.25 -17.38
C ILE A 141 -20.16 -27.30 -16.33
N ARG A 142 -19.40 -27.39 -15.24
CA ARG A 142 -19.68 -28.34 -14.16
C ARG A 142 -19.70 -27.63 -12.82
N ALA A 143 -20.53 -28.12 -11.92
CA ALA A 143 -20.57 -27.68 -10.54
C ALA A 143 -20.50 -28.86 -9.57
N GLY A 144 -19.85 -28.64 -8.43
CA GLY A 144 -19.61 -29.66 -7.41
C GLY A 144 -18.83 -29.11 -6.22
N ARG A 145 -18.30 -29.98 -5.35
CA ARG A 145 -17.44 -29.55 -4.24
C ARG A 145 -16.24 -30.47 -4.16
N THR A 146 -15.05 -29.89 -4.15
CA THR A 146 -13.81 -30.67 -4.06
C THR A 146 -12.83 -30.06 -3.07
N GLU A 147 -12.15 -30.90 -2.27
CA GLU A 147 -10.98 -30.49 -1.50
C GLU A 147 -9.80 -30.14 -2.41
N HIS A 148 -9.77 -30.70 -3.63
CA HIS A 148 -8.71 -30.48 -4.60
C HIS A 148 -9.25 -30.09 -5.99
N PRO A 149 -8.85 -28.93 -6.52
CA PRO A 149 -9.18 -28.42 -7.85
C PRO A 149 -8.87 -29.30 -9.08
N MET A 150 -8.34 -30.52 -8.90
CA MET A 150 -7.90 -31.41 -10.00
C MET A 150 -8.37 -32.87 -9.83
N ILE A 151 -9.29 -33.14 -8.89
CA ILE A 151 -9.95 -34.43 -8.73
C ILE A 151 -11.42 -34.26 -9.16
N TRP A 152 -11.65 -34.13 -10.47
CA TRP A 152 -12.96 -33.71 -10.98
C TRP A 152 -14.01 -34.84 -11.00
N ALA A 153 -13.63 -36.08 -11.30
CA ALA A 153 -14.62 -37.09 -11.68
C ALA A 153 -15.59 -37.51 -10.56
N SER A 154 -15.17 -37.50 -9.29
CA SER A 154 -16.00 -37.96 -8.16
C SER A 154 -16.74 -36.83 -7.42
N ALA A 155 -16.45 -35.57 -7.76
CA ALA A 155 -16.94 -34.38 -7.06
C ALA A 155 -18.05 -33.63 -7.81
N VAL A 156 -18.22 -33.90 -9.11
CA VAL A 156 -19.28 -33.30 -9.94
C VAL A 156 -20.65 -33.72 -9.43
N VAL A 157 -21.54 -32.77 -9.20
CA VAL A 157 -22.96 -33.02 -8.92
C VAL A 157 -23.86 -32.55 -10.05
N LEU A 158 -23.46 -31.51 -10.79
CA LEU A 158 -24.19 -30.90 -11.90
C LEU A 158 -23.28 -30.74 -13.12
N GLU A 159 -23.79 -31.09 -14.30
CA GLU A 159 -23.16 -30.80 -15.58
C GLU A 159 -24.12 -30.03 -16.47
N MET A 160 -23.61 -29.05 -17.19
CA MET A 160 -24.36 -28.16 -18.06
C MET A 160 -23.62 -27.95 -19.38
N LYS A 161 -24.37 -27.78 -20.46
CA LYS A 161 -23.81 -27.41 -21.76
C LYS A 161 -24.84 -26.70 -22.63
N LEU A 162 -24.34 -25.99 -23.62
CA LEU A 162 -25.16 -25.36 -24.64
C LEU A 162 -25.63 -26.42 -25.66
N ALA A 163 -26.93 -26.40 -25.97
CA ALA A 163 -27.55 -27.19 -27.03
C ALA A 163 -28.34 -26.27 -27.98
N HIS A 164 -28.76 -26.79 -29.13
CA HIS A 164 -29.48 -26.01 -30.15
C HIS A 164 -30.78 -25.34 -29.64
N GLN A 165 -31.38 -25.84 -28.56
CA GLN A 165 -32.61 -25.30 -27.96
C GLN A 165 -32.34 -24.48 -26.68
N GLY A 166 -31.09 -24.12 -26.42
CA GLY A 166 -30.66 -23.45 -25.19
C GLY A 166 -29.88 -24.36 -24.25
N LEU A 167 -29.70 -23.92 -23.01
CA LEU A 167 -28.91 -24.59 -21.99
C LEU A 167 -29.59 -25.88 -21.51
N VAL A 168 -28.84 -26.97 -21.49
CA VAL A 168 -29.27 -28.27 -20.95
C VAL A 168 -28.39 -28.68 -19.77
N TYR A 169 -28.95 -29.43 -18.84
CA TYR A 169 -28.25 -29.92 -17.65
C TYR A 169 -28.48 -31.41 -17.41
N ARG A 170 -27.62 -32.03 -16.60
CA ARG A 170 -27.83 -33.36 -16.02
C ARG A 170 -27.20 -33.46 -14.62
N LEU A 171 -27.71 -34.37 -13.80
CA LEU A 171 -27.23 -34.58 -12.43
C LEU A 171 -26.41 -35.87 -12.35
N ASN A 172 -25.26 -35.80 -11.68
CA ASN A 172 -24.41 -36.97 -11.46
C ASN A 172 -24.78 -37.66 -10.13
N THR A 173 -26.04 -38.02 -9.94
CA THR A 173 -26.59 -38.65 -8.70
C THR A 173 -26.77 -40.16 -8.82
N GLY A 174 -26.36 -40.76 -9.94
CA GLY A 174 -26.42 -42.21 -10.17
C GLY A 174 -27.72 -42.72 -10.82
N GLU A 175 -28.77 -41.89 -10.94
CA GLU A 175 -30.07 -42.29 -11.53
C GLU A 175 -30.47 -41.51 -12.81
N ASP A 176 -29.89 -40.33 -13.06
CA ASP A 176 -30.28 -39.45 -14.18
C ASP A 176 -29.16 -39.32 -15.23
N VAL A 177 -29.21 -40.11 -16.31
CA VAL A 177 -28.17 -40.10 -17.38
C VAL A 177 -28.55 -39.18 -18.57
N THR A 178 -29.77 -38.66 -18.60
CA THR A 178 -30.31 -37.87 -19.72
C THR A 178 -30.19 -36.36 -19.52
N TRP A 179 -29.84 -35.63 -20.59
CA TRP A 179 -29.81 -34.17 -20.62
C TRP A 179 -31.23 -33.58 -20.65
N LEU A 180 -31.53 -32.65 -19.75
CA LEU A 180 -32.82 -31.96 -19.62
C LEU A 180 -32.68 -30.47 -19.94
N PRO A 181 -33.69 -29.82 -20.52
CA PRO A 181 -33.67 -28.37 -20.75
C PRO A 181 -33.74 -27.61 -19.43
N LEU A 182 -32.98 -26.51 -19.31
CA LEU A 182 -33.05 -25.64 -18.15
C LEU A 182 -34.22 -24.64 -18.26
N SER A 183 -35.26 -24.87 -17.46
CA SER A 183 -36.39 -23.94 -17.25
C SER A 183 -36.30 -23.24 -15.88
N ALA A 184 -37.10 -22.19 -15.66
CA ALA A 184 -37.19 -21.52 -14.36
C ALA A 184 -37.57 -22.47 -13.22
N GLU A 185 -38.54 -23.36 -13.46
CA GLU A 185 -38.97 -24.39 -12.51
C GLU A 185 -37.85 -25.41 -12.22
N ALA A 186 -37.10 -25.80 -13.25
CA ALA A 186 -35.97 -26.70 -13.11
C ALA A 186 -34.83 -26.08 -12.29
N ALA A 187 -34.52 -24.79 -12.50
CA ALA A 187 -33.49 -24.08 -11.76
C ALA A 187 -33.81 -23.98 -10.26
N SER A 188 -35.03 -23.62 -9.88
CA SER A 188 -35.44 -23.59 -8.47
C SER A 188 -35.36 -24.97 -7.82
N THR A 189 -35.78 -26.02 -8.54
CA THR A 189 -35.70 -27.41 -8.04
C THR A 189 -34.25 -27.87 -7.88
N LEU A 190 -33.35 -27.43 -8.77
CA LEU A 190 -31.92 -27.77 -8.71
C LEU A 190 -31.24 -27.20 -7.47
N VAL A 191 -31.52 -25.94 -7.11
CA VAL A 191 -30.94 -25.31 -5.91
C VAL A 191 -31.36 -26.04 -4.65
N GLU A 192 -32.65 -26.38 -4.50
CA GLU A 192 -33.15 -27.14 -3.35
C GLU A 192 -32.56 -28.56 -3.28
N ARG A 193 -32.53 -29.27 -4.42
CA ARG A 193 -32.04 -30.65 -4.50
C ARG A 193 -30.52 -30.76 -4.28
N LEU A 194 -29.75 -29.81 -4.81
CA LEU A 194 -28.29 -29.81 -4.68
C LEU A 194 -27.82 -29.18 -3.37
N GLY A 195 -28.49 -28.15 -2.84
CA GLY A 195 -28.15 -27.54 -1.56
C GLY A 195 -28.20 -28.50 -0.37
N SER A 196 -28.97 -29.59 -0.50
CA SER A 196 -29.05 -30.68 0.48
C SER A 196 -28.17 -31.90 0.13
N ASP A 197 -27.42 -31.88 -0.99
CA ASP A 197 -26.55 -32.98 -1.39
C ASP A 197 -25.34 -33.08 -0.44
N PRO A 198 -25.13 -34.24 0.22
CA PRO A 198 -24.03 -34.40 1.18
C PRO A 198 -22.64 -34.26 0.56
N ARG A 199 -22.52 -34.30 -0.78
CA ARG A 199 -21.27 -34.04 -1.49
C ARG A 199 -20.91 -32.56 -1.52
N LEU A 200 -21.88 -31.63 -1.42
CA LEU A 200 -21.60 -30.20 -1.34
C LEU A 200 -21.29 -29.73 0.09
N SER A 201 -21.80 -30.42 1.12
CA SER A 201 -21.66 -30.01 2.53
C SER A 201 -20.49 -30.67 3.28
N LYS A 202 -19.93 -31.77 2.78
CA LYS A 202 -18.81 -32.45 3.42
C LYS A 202 -17.48 -31.87 2.92
N LEU A 203 -16.67 -31.38 3.87
CA LEU A 203 -15.18 -31.41 3.85
C LEU A 203 -14.36 -30.13 3.58
N VAL A 204 -14.90 -28.91 3.47
CA VAL A 204 -13.98 -27.75 3.24
C VAL A 204 -14.39 -26.44 3.94
N ASN A 205 -13.53 -25.96 4.84
CA ASN A 205 -13.58 -24.63 5.49
C ASN A 205 -13.06 -23.51 4.54
N ARG A 206 -13.63 -23.38 3.34
CA ARG A 206 -13.30 -22.30 2.40
C ARG A 206 -14.52 -21.84 1.61
N ALA A 207 -14.47 -20.63 1.05
CA ALA A 207 -15.45 -20.19 0.06
C ALA A 207 -15.41 -21.07 -1.21
N ALA A 208 -16.51 -21.10 -1.97
CA ALA A 208 -16.56 -21.76 -3.27
C ALA A 208 -15.71 -21.00 -4.31
N TYR A 209 -15.28 -21.69 -5.35
CA TYR A 209 -14.49 -21.13 -6.46
C TYR A 209 -15.30 -21.01 -7.75
N TRP A 210 -14.96 -20.02 -8.56
CA TRP A 210 -15.38 -19.80 -9.94
C TRP A 210 -14.40 -20.43 -10.95
N PRO A 211 -14.77 -20.59 -12.24
CA PRO A 211 -13.89 -21.23 -13.22
C PRO A 211 -12.55 -20.54 -13.45
N ASP A 212 -12.53 -19.21 -13.38
CA ASP A 212 -11.36 -18.36 -13.51
C ASP A 212 -10.41 -18.45 -12.30
N ASP A 213 -10.92 -18.77 -11.11
CA ASP A 213 -10.07 -19.11 -9.94
C ASP A 213 -9.15 -20.31 -10.22
N TYR A 214 -9.50 -21.16 -11.21
CA TYR A 214 -8.70 -22.32 -11.60
C TYR A 214 -7.69 -22.05 -12.71
N GLU A 215 -7.79 -20.94 -13.45
CA GLU A 215 -6.83 -20.61 -14.51
C GLU A 215 -5.42 -20.39 -13.95
N HIS A 216 -5.33 -19.90 -12.71
CA HIS A 216 -4.07 -19.70 -11.97
C HIS A 216 -3.41 -20.98 -11.44
N MET A 217 -4.05 -22.15 -11.57
CA MET A 217 -3.51 -23.43 -11.10
C MET A 217 -2.82 -24.26 -12.20
N ARG A 218 -2.84 -23.81 -13.46
CA ARG A 218 -2.11 -24.46 -14.57
C ARG A 218 -0.60 -24.28 -14.37
N GLY A 219 0.14 -25.38 -14.19
CA GLY A 219 1.61 -25.37 -14.01
C GLY A 219 2.11 -25.74 -12.62
N HIS A 220 1.19 -25.94 -11.65
CA HIS A 220 1.52 -26.33 -10.29
C HIS A 220 1.04 -27.75 -9.97
N LEU A 221 1.87 -28.50 -9.24
CA LEU A 221 1.50 -29.75 -8.61
C LEU A 221 1.47 -29.56 -7.10
N VAL A 222 0.33 -29.83 -6.47
CA VAL A 222 0.20 -29.86 -5.01
C VAL A 222 0.15 -31.30 -4.54
N ILE A 223 0.99 -31.63 -3.55
CA ILE A 223 1.11 -32.96 -2.94
C ILE A 223 0.86 -32.81 -1.45
N THR A 224 -0.23 -33.40 -0.94
CA THR A 224 -0.44 -33.53 0.51
C THR A 224 0.48 -34.60 1.07
N LEU A 225 1.29 -34.25 2.06
CA LEU A 225 2.24 -35.15 2.70
C LEU A 225 1.51 -36.07 3.68
N THR A 226 1.68 -37.38 3.48
CA THR A 226 1.25 -38.40 4.44
C THR A 226 2.37 -38.67 5.44
N ASP A 227 2.02 -39.15 6.64
CA ASP A 227 3.00 -39.60 7.63
C ASP A 227 4.01 -40.63 7.04
N GLY A 228 3.52 -41.53 6.17
CA GLY A 228 4.36 -42.46 5.43
C GLY A 228 5.34 -41.79 4.45
N ALA A 229 4.92 -40.71 3.77
CA ALA A 229 5.76 -39.94 2.85
C ALA A 229 6.87 -39.19 3.58
N ILE A 230 6.56 -38.61 4.74
CA ILE A 230 7.51 -37.86 5.57
C ILE A 230 8.58 -38.78 6.12
N ARG A 231 8.19 -39.89 6.77
CA ARG A 231 9.14 -40.87 7.34
C ARG A 231 10.11 -41.43 6.29
N ASN A 232 9.62 -41.69 5.09
CA ASN A 232 10.41 -42.28 4.01
C ASN A 232 10.95 -41.26 3.00
N GLY A 233 10.77 -39.96 3.28
CA GLY A 233 11.27 -38.84 2.50
C GLY A 233 10.93 -38.85 1.02
N TYR A 234 9.73 -39.29 0.61
CA TYR A 234 9.33 -39.27 -0.82
C TYR A 234 8.18 -38.32 -1.10
N LEU A 235 8.14 -37.81 -2.33
CA LEU A 235 7.03 -37.02 -2.87
C LEU A 235 6.23 -37.87 -3.86
N ALA A 236 4.97 -38.16 -3.51
CA ALA A 236 4.07 -38.96 -4.32
C ALA A 236 3.47 -38.13 -5.45
N ILE A 237 3.42 -38.71 -6.64
CA ILE A 237 2.81 -38.12 -7.84
C ILE A 237 1.36 -38.60 -7.96
N PRO A 238 0.36 -37.70 -7.93
CA PRO A 238 -1.05 -38.01 -8.16
C PRO A 238 -1.29 -38.73 -9.50
N LYS A 239 -2.30 -39.60 -9.54
CA LYS A 239 -2.60 -40.45 -10.71
C LYS A 239 -3.08 -39.68 -11.95
N THR A 240 -3.41 -38.39 -11.83
CA THR A 240 -4.06 -37.55 -12.86
C THR A 240 -3.12 -36.50 -13.48
N GLN A 241 -1.80 -36.64 -13.34
CA GLN A 241 -0.86 -35.55 -13.62
C GLN A 241 -0.50 -35.33 -15.11
N GLN A 242 -0.47 -34.04 -15.50
CA GLN A 242 0.08 -33.49 -16.77
C GLN A 242 1.21 -32.45 -16.55
N VAL A 243 1.81 -32.35 -15.35
CA VAL A 243 2.79 -31.27 -15.05
C VAL A 243 4.22 -31.62 -15.49
N PHE A 244 4.57 -32.91 -15.54
CA PHE A 244 5.88 -33.38 -16.02
C PHE A 244 5.75 -33.92 -17.44
N GLY A 245 6.60 -33.45 -18.34
CA GLY A 245 6.73 -34.03 -19.69
C GLY A 245 7.13 -35.51 -19.66
N GLU A 246 6.77 -36.25 -20.71
CA GLU A 246 7.08 -37.67 -20.86
C GLU A 246 8.59 -37.95 -20.79
N GLU A 247 9.41 -36.97 -21.17
CA GLU A 247 10.87 -37.03 -21.16
C GLU A 247 11.49 -37.17 -19.75
N TYR A 248 10.75 -36.80 -18.70
CA TYR A 248 11.18 -36.88 -17.29
C TYR A 248 10.69 -38.16 -16.58
N LEU A 249 9.96 -39.03 -17.29
CA LEU A 249 9.40 -40.26 -16.77
C LEU A 249 10.36 -41.45 -17.01
N GLY A 250 10.90 -42.02 -15.94
CA GLY A 250 11.80 -43.17 -15.96
C GLY A 250 11.27 -44.37 -15.17
N GLU A 251 11.88 -45.53 -15.38
CA GLU A 251 11.70 -46.75 -14.59
C GLU A 251 12.96 -47.03 -13.75
N GLU A 252 12.91 -48.01 -12.85
CA GLU A 252 14.08 -48.35 -12.03
C GLU A 252 15.22 -48.93 -12.86
N ASP A 253 14.90 -49.66 -13.93
CA ASP A 253 15.88 -50.33 -14.81
C ASP A 253 16.11 -49.59 -16.13
N LYS A 254 15.33 -48.53 -16.40
CA LYS A 254 15.41 -47.72 -17.61
C LYS A 254 15.22 -46.24 -17.27
N PRO A 255 16.30 -45.44 -17.16
CA PRO A 255 16.21 -44.04 -16.74
C PRO A 255 15.42 -43.20 -17.74
N ALA A 256 14.89 -42.07 -17.27
CA ALA A 256 14.23 -41.07 -18.10
C ALA A 256 15.19 -40.52 -19.17
N SER A 257 14.66 -40.04 -20.29
CA SER A 257 15.48 -39.41 -21.34
C SER A 257 16.14 -38.11 -20.90
N LYS A 258 15.54 -37.41 -19.92
CA LYS A 258 16.07 -36.20 -19.32
C LYS A 258 15.78 -36.19 -17.82
N LEU A 259 16.71 -35.67 -17.02
CA LEU A 259 16.46 -35.40 -15.60
C LEU A 259 15.84 -34.00 -15.46
N LEU A 260 14.90 -33.87 -14.53
CA LEU A 260 14.32 -32.59 -14.16
C LEU A 260 15.18 -31.93 -13.09
N THR A 261 15.43 -30.63 -13.25
CA THR A 261 16.04 -29.78 -12.22
C THR A 261 14.95 -29.35 -11.24
N LEU A 262 15.09 -29.70 -9.96
CA LEU A 262 14.20 -29.29 -8.88
C LEU A 262 14.93 -28.37 -7.91
N HIS A 263 14.55 -27.10 -7.87
CA HIS A 263 15.00 -26.11 -6.90
C HIS A 263 14.31 -26.34 -5.55
N LEU A 264 15.09 -26.41 -4.48
CA LEU A 264 14.63 -26.67 -3.13
C LEU A 264 14.49 -25.37 -2.32
N PRO A 265 13.70 -25.35 -1.22
CA PRO A 265 13.49 -24.15 -0.40
C PRO A 265 14.78 -23.56 0.22
N ASP A 266 15.80 -24.39 0.44
CA ASP A 266 17.10 -23.98 0.99
C ASP A 266 18.01 -23.29 -0.04
N GLY A 267 17.52 -23.04 -1.25
CA GLY A 267 18.25 -22.43 -2.36
C GLY A 267 19.12 -23.40 -3.16
N SER A 268 19.21 -24.67 -2.76
CA SER A 268 19.92 -25.69 -3.53
C SER A 268 19.07 -26.23 -4.69
N ALA A 269 19.70 -26.90 -5.65
CA ALA A 269 19.01 -27.57 -6.75
C ALA A 269 19.43 -29.04 -6.85
N VAL A 270 18.47 -29.91 -7.16
CA VAL A 270 18.71 -31.35 -7.34
C VAL A 270 18.20 -31.84 -8.68
N GLN A 271 18.96 -32.72 -9.32
CA GLN A 271 18.51 -33.44 -10.52
C GLN A 271 17.74 -34.70 -10.10
N THR A 272 16.55 -34.92 -10.67
CA THR A 272 15.74 -36.12 -10.38
C THR A 272 14.88 -36.54 -11.57
N GLN A 273 14.14 -37.65 -11.42
CA GLN A 273 13.19 -38.15 -12.39
C GLN A 273 11.93 -38.65 -11.67
N VAL A 274 10.83 -38.78 -12.40
CA VAL A 274 9.60 -39.39 -11.91
C VAL A 274 9.65 -40.89 -12.19
N LEU A 275 9.48 -41.72 -11.16
CA LEU A 275 9.39 -43.17 -11.32
C LEU A 275 7.97 -43.57 -11.74
N ARG A 276 7.79 -43.95 -13.01
CA ARG A 276 6.47 -44.22 -13.63
C ARG A 276 5.65 -45.25 -12.83
N ASN A 277 6.25 -46.38 -12.48
CA ASN A 277 5.58 -47.49 -11.79
C ASN A 277 5.32 -47.21 -10.30
N ARG A 278 6.20 -46.43 -9.66
CA ARG A 278 6.09 -46.10 -8.22
C ARG A 278 5.34 -44.79 -7.97
N LYS A 279 5.05 -44.01 -9.01
CA LYS A 279 4.33 -42.73 -8.96
C LYS A 279 4.88 -41.79 -7.89
N ARG A 280 6.19 -41.55 -7.94
CA ARG A 280 6.91 -40.65 -7.02
C ARG A 280 8.18 -40.13 -7.65
N LEU A 281 8.72 -39.03 -7.13
CA LEU A 281 10.08 -38.61 -7.45
C LEU A 281 11.09 -39.65 -6.93
N GLN A 282 12.16 -39.88 -7.70
CA GLN A 282 13.22 -40.82 -7.32
C GLN A 282 14.05 -40.31 -6.13
N LYS A 283 14.31 -38.98 -6.08
CA LYS A 283 15.08 -38.34 -5.01
C LYS A 283 14.34 -38.45 -3.67
N ARG A 284 15.12 -38.67 -2.61
CA ARG A 284 14.64 -38.66 -1.22
C ARG A 284 14.97 -37.34 -0.53
N PHE A 285 14.05 -36.87 0.29
CA PHE A 285 14.05 -35.55 0.93
C PHE A 285 14.00 -35.64 2.47
N ASN A 286 14.44 -36.75 3.06
CA ASN A 286 14.38 -36.96 4.51
C ASN A 286 15.01 -35.81 5.32
N SER A 287 16.21 -35.37 4.94
CA SER A 287 16.90 -34.26 5.61
C SER A 287 16.15 -32.94 5.44
N LEU A 288 15.64 -32.65 4.24
CA LEU A 288 14.86 -31.44 3.97
C LEU A 288 13.57 -31.42 4.79
N PHE A 289 12.82 -32.51 4.82
CA PHE A 289 11.57 -32.62 5.60
C PHE A 289 11.82 -32.46 7.11
N ALA A 290 12.96 -32.96 7.60
CA ALA A 290 13.35 -32.81 9.00
C ALA A 290 13.74 -31.36 9.34
N THR A 291 14.52 -30.70 8.48
CA THR A 291 14.89 -29.28 8.63
C THR A 291 13.66 -28.38 8.60
N GLU A 292 12.75 -28.64 7.66
CA GLU A 292 11.49 -27.91 7.50
C GLU A 292 10.43 -28.31 8.53
N GLN A 293 10.71 -29.27 9.42
CA GLN A 293 9.79 -29.74 10.48
C GLN A 293 8.38 -30.07 9.93
N LEU A 294 8.30 -30.78 8.80
CA LEU A 294 7.01 -31.07 8.15
C LEU A 294 6.23 -32.14 8.91
N VAL A 295 4.90 -31.95 9.00
CA VAL A 295 3.97 -32.89 9.63
C VAL A 295 2.94 -33.41 8.63
N GLU A 296 2.23 -34.47 9.01
CA GLU A 296 1.14 -35.01 8.19
C GLU A 296 0.10 -33.91 7.86
N ASN A 297 -0.35 -33.89 6.61
CA ASN A 297 -1.23 -32.88 6.00
C ASN A 297 -0.57 -31.55 5.59
N ASP A 298 0.71 -31.33 5.90
CA ASP A 298 1.49 -30.27 5.21
C ASP A 298 1.55 -30.57 3.71
N ARG A 299 1.71 -29.53 2.89
CA ARG A 299 1.61 -29.62 1.44
C ARG A 299 2.94 -29.27 0.81
N ALA A 300 3.39 -30.10 -0.14
CA ALA A 300 4.50 -29.83 -1.02
C ALA A 300 3.96 -29.33 -2.36
N ILE A 301 4.45 -28.19 -2.84
CA ILE A 301 4.02 -27.57 -4.09
C ILE A 301 5.20 -27.56 -5.04
N ILE A 302 5.02 -28.14 -6.23
CA ILE A 302 6.00 -28.14 -7.31
C ILE A 302 5.47 -27.26 -8.45
N SER A 303 6.15 -26.15 -8.74
CA SER A 303 5.79 -25.20 -9.80
C SER A 303 6.77 -25.32 -10.97
N LEU A 304 6.29 -25.35 -12.22
CA LEU A 304 7.12 -25.36 -13.45
C LEU A 304 7.59 -23.95 -13.77
N LEU A 305 8.89 -23.67 -13.72
CA LEU A 305 9.46 -22.36 -14.03
C LEU A 305 9.57 -22.11 -15.55
N ASP A 306 9.68 -20.84 -15.95
CA ASP A 306 9.77 -20.41 -17.35
C ASP A 306 11.01 -20.97 -18.09
N ASP A 307 12.08 -21.32 -17.37
CA ASP A 307 13.29 -21.94 -17.92
C ASP A 307 13.15 -23.48 -18.11
N GLY A 308 11.98 -24.04 -17.80
CA GLY A 308 11.69 -25.47 -17.88
C GLY A 308 12.18 -26.30 -16.69
N SER A 309 12.72 -25.66 -15.66
CA SER A 309 13.02 -26.29 -14.36
C SER A 309 11.81 -26.24 -13.42
N TYR A 310 11.91 -26.85 -12.24
CA TYR A 310 10.81 -26.90 -11.27
C TYR A 310 11.24 -26.36 -9.92
N ARG A 311 10.34 -25.71 -9.18
CA ARG A 311 10.57 -25.23 -7.80
C ARG A 311 9.69 -25.99 -6.81
N LEU A 312 10.30 -26.50 -5.74
CA LEU A 312 9.61 -27.11 -4.60
C LEU A 312 9.48 -26.11 -3.46
N ARG A 313 8.27 -25.95 -2.92
CA ARG A 313 8.00 -25.24 -1.66
C ARG A 313 7.06 -26.04 -0.76
N PHE A 314 6.99 -25.69 0.51
CA PHE A 314 6.06 -26.28 1.48
C PHE A 314 5.07 -25.25 2.00
N VAL A 315 3.85 -25.69 2.31
CA VAL A 315 2.79 -24.89 2.93
C VAL A 315 2.19 -25.70 4.07
N ARG A 316 1.93 -25.06 5.21
CA ARG A 316 1.39 -25.75 6.38
C ARG A 316 -0.08 -26.11 6.21
N ALA A 317 -0.52 -27.18 6.87
CA ALA A 317 -1.90 -27.65 6.80
C ALA A 317 -2.95 -26.58 7.18
N ASN A 318 -2.59 -25.63 8.06
CA ASN A 318 -3.43 -24.54 8.55
C ASN A 318 -3.27 -23.22 7.77
N GLU A 319 -2.35 -23.15 6.81
CA GLU A 319 -2.14 -21.97 5.97
C GLU A 319 -3.05 -22.04 4.73
N GLN A 320 -3.56 -20.89 4.30
CA GLN A 320 -4.28 -20.82 3.03
C GLN A 320 -3.32 -21.13 1.87
N LEU A 321 -3.75 -22.03 0.99
CA LEU A 321 -3.00 -22.37 -0.21
C LEU A 321 -3.19 -21.24 -1.24
N VAL A 322 -2.23 -20.32 -1.28
CA VAL A 322 -2.13 -19.31 -2.33
C VAL A 322 -1.20 -19.85 -3.42
N LEU A 323 -1.75 -20.09 -4.61
CA LEU A 323 -1.00 -20.41 -5.82
C LEU A 323 -1.14 -19.19 -6.74
N THR A 324 -0.06 -18.42 -6.92
CA THR A 324 -0.06 -17.28 -7.84
C THR A 324 0.51 -17.70 -9.20
N PRO A 325 0.02 -17.14 -10.32
CA PRO A 325 0.68 -17.27 -11.63
C PRO A 325 2.16 -16.79 -11.63
N GLN A 326 2.54 -16.05 -10.58
CA GLN A 326 3.85 -15.46 -10.36
C GLN A 326 4.93 -16.44 -9.87
N ASP A 327 4.61 -17.72 -9.57
CA ASP A 327 5.66 -18.70 -9.25
C ASP A 327 6.59 -18.99 -10.44
N ASN A 328 6.19 -18.63 -11.67
CA ASN A 328 6.95 -18.86 -12.90
C ASN A 328 7.92 -17.72 -13.24
N THR A 329 7.68 -16.53 -12.70
CA THR A 329 8.47 -15.34 -13.01
C THR A 329 8.61 -14.49 -11.76
N GLU A 330 9.68 -14.70 -11.01
CA GLU A 330 10.17 -13.70 -10.05
C GLU A 330 11.53 -13.15 -10.53
N VAL A 331 11.42 -12.30 -11.56
CA VAL A 331 11.89 -10.91 -11.44
C VAL A 331 10.74 -9.99 -11.90
N ALA A 332 9.58 -10.03 -11.25
CA ALA A 332 8.59 -8.95 -11.34
C ALA A 332 7.61 -9.04 -10.17
N MET A 333 7.58 -7.96 -9.40
CA MET A 333 6.81 -7.74 -8.18
C MET A 333 5.30 -7.92 -8.35
N ASN A 334 4.69 -8.52 -7.33
CA ASN A 334 3.25 -8.60 -7.07
C ASN A 334 2.51 -7.26 -7.33
N GLN A 335 1.44 -7.31 -8.12
CA GLN A 335 0.32 -6.38 -8.05
C GLN A 335 -0.98 -7.19 -7.99
N SER A 336 -1.91 -6.73 -7.15
CA SER A 336 -3.22 -7.33 -6.79
C SER A 336 -3.27 -8.28 -5.58
N GLU A 337 -2.57 -7.94 -4.50
CA GLU A 337 -3.30 -7.80 -3.23
C GLU A 337 -3.75 -6.34 -3.15
N GLN A 338 -4.82 -5.99 -2.45
CA GLN A 338 -5.00 -4.60 -2.01
C GLN A 338 -3.76 -4.25 -1.17
N THR A 339 -2.79 -3.60 -1.81
CA THR A 339 -1.43 -3.39 -1.28
C THR A 339 -1.48 -2.33 -0.19
N THR A 340 -1.82 -2.71 1.04
CA THR A 340 -1.42 -1.89 2.18
C THR A 340 0.10 -1.98 2.28
N SER A 341 0.80 -0.96 1.78
CA SER A 341 2.24 -0.86 1.95
C SER A 341 2.56 -0.95 3.44
N PRO A 342 3.59 -1.72 3.86
CA PRO A 342 3.92 -1.82 5.28
C PRO A 342 4.28 -0.44 5.84
N LEU A 343 3.78 -0.13 7.04
CA LEU A 343 4.02 1.14 7.74
C LEU A 343 5.51 1.40 8.00
N ASN A 344 6.31 0.34 8.12
CA ASN A 344 7.76 0.39 8.30
C ASN A 344 8.42 -0.58 7.34
N GLN A 345 9.29 -0.09 6.47
CA GLN A 345 10.04 -0.92 5.53
C GLN A 345 11.50 -0.50 5.42
N ILE A 346 12.38 -1.45 5.11
CA ILE A 346 13.79 -1.21 4.80
C ILE A 346 14.12 -1.87 3.46
N LEU A 347 14.56 -1.05 2.51
CA LEU A 347 15.18 -1.49 1.27
C LEU A 347 16.65 -1.81 1.56
N PHE A 348 17.07 -3.07 1.40
CA PHE A 348 18.44 -3.47 1.74
C PHE A 348 19.13 -4.24 0.62
N GLY A 349 20.46 -4.18 0.57
CA GLY A 349 21.26 -4.95 -0.37
C GLY A 349 22.59 -4.29 -0.69
N PRO A 350 23.36 -4.87 -1.65
CA PRO A 350 24.67 -4.36 -2.03
C PRO A 350 24.64 -2.92 -2.58
N PRO A 351 25.78 -2.22 -2.60
CA PRO A 351 25.85 -0.88 -3.19
C PRO A 351 25.54 -0.91 -4.70
N GLY A 352 24.95 0.17 -5.21
CA GLY A 352 24.63 0.31 -6.63
C GLY A 352 23.40 -0.48 -7.13
N THR A 353 22.54 -0.98 -6.23
CA THR A 353 21.30 -1.71 -6.62
C THR A 353 20.07 -0.82 -6.74
N GLY A 354 20.22 0.50 -6.60
CA GLY A 354 19.14 1.46 -6.79
C GLY A 354 18.23 1.69 -5.58
N LYS A 355 18.61 1.28 -4.36
CA LYS A 355 17.79 1.44 -3.14
C LYS A 355 17.25 2.86 -2.96
N THR A 356 18.13 3.87 -2.91
CA THR A 356 17.77 5.29 -2.79
C THR A 356 17.05 5.81 -4.02
N TYR A 357 17.30 5.23 -5.21
CA TYR A 357 16.52 5.57 -6.41
C TYR A 357 15.06 5.10 -6.27
N HIS A 358 14.82 3.93 -5.70
CA HIS A 358 13.49 3.35 -5.56
C HIS A 358 12.64 3.98 -4.44
N THR A 359 13.22 4.70 -3.47
CA THR A 359 12.46 5.34 -2.39
C THR A 359 11.39 6.31 -2.90
N ILE A 360 11.63 6.99 -4.02
CA ILE A 360 10.63 7.85 -4.68
C ILE A 360 9.39 7.04 -5.07
N ASN A 361 9.58 5.88 -5.70
CA ASN A 361 8.45 5.05 -6.13
C ASN A 361 7.75 4.43 -4.92
N GLU A 362 8.49 4.05 -3.87
CA GLU A 362 7.88 3.54 -2.63
C GLU A 362 7.07 4.63 -1.91
N ALA A 363 7.56 5.86 -1.85
CA ALA A 363 6.85 6.99 -1.26
C ALA A 363 5.58 7.33 -2.06
N LEU A 364 5.68 7.41 -3.40
CA LEU A 364 4.52 7.66 -4.26
C LEU A 364 3.52 6.51 -4.24
N ARG A 365 3.95 5.26 -4.10
CA ARG A 365 3.03 4.11 -3.93
C ARG A 365 2.14 4.28 -2.69
N ILE A 366 2.68 4.88 -1.63
CA ILE A 366 1.95 5.15 -0.39
C ILE A 366 1.08 6.41 -0.53
N LEU A 367 1.64 7.49 -1.08
CA LEU A 367 1.02 8.80 -1.07
C LEU A 367 0.02 9.02 -2.21
N GLU A 368 0.33 8.51 -3.40
CA GLU A 368 -0.40 8.73 -4.66
C GLU A 368 -0.28 7.51 -5.61
N PRO A 369 -0.86 6.34 -5.25
CA PRO A 369 -0.72 5.11 -6.03
C PRO A 369 -1.25 5.25 -7.46
N ASP A 370 -2.35 5.98 -7.67
CA ASP A 370 -2.93 6.21 -9.00
C ASP A 370 -2.00 7.05 -9.88
N PHE A 371 -1.32 8.06 -9.31
CA PHE A 371 -0.33 8.86 -10.03
C PHE A 371 0.88 8.01 -10.43
N LEU A 372 1.34 7.13 -9.54
CA LEU A 372 2.43 6.19 -9.85
C LEU A 372 2.03 5.24 -10.98
N LEU A 373 0.82 4.65 -10.91
CA LEU A 373 0.31 3.73 -11.93
C LEU A 373 0.16 4.41 -13.30
N ALA A 374 -0.37 5.63 -13.33
CA ALA A 374 -0.51 6.42 -14.56
C ALA A 374 0.85 6.84 -15.18
N ASN A 375 1.94 6.78 -14.40
CA ASN A 375 3.29 7.20 -14.80
C ASN A 375 4.30 6.04 -14.66
N SER A 376 3.86 4.80 -14.94
CA SER A 376 4.67 3.58 -14.80
C SER A 376 5.79 3.44 -15.85
N GLU A 377 5.72 4.22 -16.94
CA GLU A 377 6.66 4.11 -18.06
C GLU A 377 8.06 4.67 -17.70
N PRO A 378 9.15 4.10 -18.25
CA PRO A 378 10.53 4.53 -17.96
C PRO A 378 10.80 6.03 -18.18
N GLU A 379 10.17 6.64 -19.19
CA GLU A 379 10.30 8.06 -19.53
C GLU A 379 9.64 9.00 -18.50
N SER A 380 8.75 8.47 -17.65
CA SER A 380 8.00 9.25 -16.67
C SER A 380 8.80 9.56 -15.41
N ARG A 381 10.06 9.11 -15.30
CA ARG A 381 10.88 9.30 -14.11
C ARG A 381 11.01 10.75 -13.67
N THR A 382 11.17 11.67 -14.61
CA THR A 382 11.26 13.11 -14.31
C THR A 382 9.96 13.63 -13.68
N LYS A 383 8.80 13.14 -14.14
CA LYS A 383 7.49 13.50 -13.57
C LYS A 383 7.33 12.97 -12.15
N LEU A 384 7.72 11.70 -11.92
CA LEU A 384 7.70 11.10 -10.59
C LEU A 384 8.60 11.88 -9.61
N LYS A 385 9.79 12.30 -10.05
CA LYS A 385 10.69 13.13 -9.23
C LYS A 385 10.09 14.50 -8.93
N CYS A 386 9.50 15.18 -9.92
CA CYS A 386 8.84 16.47 -9.73
C CYS A 386 7.72 16.37 -8.68
N ARG A 387 6.85 15.36 -8.81
CA ARG A 387 5.75 15.18 -7.85
C ARG A 387 6.26 14.82 -6.45
N PHE A 388 7.32 14.03 -6.37
CA PHE A 388 7.99 13.76 -5.10
C PHE A 388 8.53 15.03 -4.44
N ASP A 389 9.14 15.94 -5.20
CA ASP A 389 9.67 17.20 -4.68
C ASP A 389 8.56 18.14 -4.21
N GLU A 390 7.44 18.22 -4.93
CA GLU A 390 6.24 18.93 -4.48
C GLU A 390 5.74 18.38 -3.14
N LEU A 391 5.67 17.06 -2.97
CA LEU A 391 5.25 16.43 -1.71
C LEU A 391 6.26 16.67 -0.56
N VAL A 392 7.53 16.88 -0.86
CA VAL A 392 8.55 17.32 0.13
C VAL A 392 8.31 18.78 0.54
N GLU A 393 8.02 19.67 -0.42
CA GLU A 393 7.68 21.08 -0.15
C GLU A 393 6.38 21.21 0.64
N GLU A 394 5.39 20.36 0.36
CA GLU A 394 4.14 20.20 1.11
C GLU A 394 4.37 19.57 2.51
N LYS A 395 5.61 19.18 2.85
CA LYS A 395 6.00 18.50 4.10
C LYS A 395 5.33 17.14 4.34
N ARG A 396 4.70 16.56 3.32
CA ARG A 396 4.15 15.19 3.34
C ARG A 396 5.24 14.13 3.26
N ILE A 397 6.38 14.47 2.67
CA ILE A 397 7.60 13.67 2.66
C ILE A 397 8.70 14.40 3.42
N ARG A 398 9.39 13.70 4.30
CA ARG A 398 10.66 14.16 4.88
C ARG A 398 11.74 13.15 4.55
N PHE A 399 12.92 13.65 4.20
CA PHE A 399 14.08 12.82 3.85
C PHE A 399 15.24 13.16 4.79
N VAL A 400 15.81 12.16 5.43
CA VAL A 400 16.99 12.27 6.28
C VAL A 400 17.98 11.16 5.97
N THR A 401 19.25 11.42 6.22
CA THR A 401 20.32 10.41 6.12
C THR A 401 20.94 10.21 7.49
N PHE A 402 21.01 8.97 7.95
CA PHE A 402 21.67 8.68 9.22
C PHE A 402 23.19 8.68 9.06
N HIS A 403 23.86 9.19 10.09
CA HIS A 403 25.31 9.18 10.22
C HIS A 403 25.68 8.98 11.69
N GLN A 404 26.96 8.69 11.96
CA GLN A 404 27.41 8.34 13.31
C GLN A 404 27.11 9.41 14.38
N SER A 405 27.10 10.69 13.98
CA SER A 405 26.78 11.81 14.88
C SER A 405 25.28 12.13 15.00
N PHE A 406 24.41 11.45 14.24
CA PHE A 406 22.96 11.72 14.25
C PHE A 406 22.37 11.16 15.54
N SER A 407 21.59 11.95 16.26
CA SER A 407 21.15 11.59 17.62
C SER A 407 19.64 11.73 17.82
N TYR A 408 19.21 11.36 19.04
CA TYR A 408 17.82 11.52 19.48
C TYR A 408 17.35 12.99 19.36
N GLU A 409 18.24 13.93 19.66
CA GLU A 409 17.96 15.36 19.64
C GLU A 409 17.62 15.90 18.25
N ASP A 410 18.15 15.28 17.19
CA ASP A 410 17.85 15.64 15.81
C ASP A 410 16.60 14.91 15.28
N PHE A 411 16.30 13.73 15.84
CA PHE A 411 15.23 12.87 15.35
C PHE A 411 13.89 13.09 16.05
N VAL A 412 13.91 13.29 17.37
CA VAL A 412 12.71 13.35 18.23
C VAL A 412 12.52 14.72 18.84
N GLU A 413 13.40 15.12 19.77
CA GLU A 413 13.43 16.48 20.33
C GLU A 413 14.74 16.73 21.06
N GLY A 414 15.23 17.96 21.01
CA GLY A 414 16.50 18.36 21.60
C GLY A 414 16.49 19.78 22.15
N LEU A 415 17.40 20.08 23.06
CA LEU A 415 17.60 21.44 23.54
C LEU A 415 18.46 22.23 22.55
N ARG A 416 17.97 23.39 22.14
CA ARG A 416 18.69 24.36 21.31
C ARG A 416 18.83 25.67 22.07
N ALA A 417 20.04 26.22 22.02
CA ALA A 417 20.35 27.47 22.68
C ALA A 417 20.14 28.63 21.69
N GLU A 418 19.32 29.59 22.08
CA GLU A 418 19.09 30.81 21.32
C GLU A 418 19.30 32.04 22.22
N PRO A 419 19.91 33.11 21.70
CA PRO A 419 19.98 34.37 22.42
C PRO A 419 18.57 34.97 22.52
N ASP A 420 18.18 35.42 23.72
CA ASP A 420 16.99 36.25 23.88
C ASP A 420 17.23 37.69 23.41
N ASP A 421 16.17 38.52 23.41
CA ASP A 421 16.22 39.92 22.98
C ASP A 421 17.24 40.79 23.78
N SER A 422 17.73 40.27 24.91
CA SER A 422 18.74 40.90 25.76
C SER A 422 20.15 40.29 25.62
N GLY A 423 20.31 39.30 24.72
CA GLY A 423 21.57 38.61 24.46
C GLY A 423 21.91 37.49 25.46
N HIS A 424 21.00 37.12 26.37
CA HIS A 424 21.20 35.97 27.26
C HIS A 424 20.81 34.67 26.57
N LEU A 425 21.57 33.60 26.82
CA LEU A 425 21.28 32.27 26.27
C LEU A 425 20.04 31.66 26.94
N ARG A 426 19.00 31.39 26.14
CA ARG A 426 17.82 30.62 26.52
C ARG A 426 17.85 29.26 25.82
N TYR A 427 17.56 28.20 26.57
CA TYR A 427 17.39 26.87 26.00
C TYR A 427 15.91 26.62 25.71
N LYS A 428 15.59 26.34 24.44
CA LYS A 428 14.26 25.89 24.02
C LYS A 428 14.33 24.43 23.61
N VAL A 429 13.23 23.71 23.82
CA VAL A 429 13.05 22.38 23.24
C VAL A 429 12.64 22.58 21.79
N GLU A 430 13.39 21.98 20.88
CA GLU A 430 13.10 21.96 19.45
C GLU A 430 12.70 20.55 19.03
N ASN A 431 11.71 20.43 18.17
CA ASN A 431 11.23 19.14 17.69
C ASN A 431 12.17 18.61 16.60
N GLY A 432 12.56 17.35 16.70
CA GLY A 432 13.27 16.63 15.65
C GLY A 432 12.36 16.16 14.53
N VAL A 433 12.97 15.62 13.46
CA VAL A 433 12.28 15.34 12.19
C VAL A 433 11.06 14.40 12.31
N LEU A 434 11.15 13.34 13.12
CA LEU A 434 10.06 12.38 13.31
C LEU A 434 8.93 13.00 14.12
N LYS A 435 9.25 13.76 15.17
CA LYS A 435 8.23 14.45 15.98
C LYS A 435 7.51 15.52 15.18
N GLN A 436 8.23 16.25 14.33
CA GLN A 436 7.61 17.20 13.39
C GLN A 436 6.67 16.48 12.41
N LEU A 437 7.11 15.39 11.77
CA LEU A 437 6.25 14.62 10.85
C LEU A 437 5.01 14.04 11.54
N ALA A 438 5.18 13.47 12.74
CA ALA A 438 4.07 12.89 13.49
C ALA A 438 3.03 13.95 13.89
N ARG A 439 3.48 15.18 14.22
CA ARG A 439 2.58 16.32 14.40
C ARG A 439 1.87 16.66 13.10
N ASP A 440 2.60 16.76 11.99
CA ASP A 440 2.03 17.08 10.68
C ASP A 440 0.99 16.03 10.23
N ALA A 441 1.24 14.76 10.54
CA ALA A 441 0.35 13.64 10.22
C ALA A 441 -0.88 13.55 11.13
N SER A 442 -0.89 14.24 12.26
CA SER A 442 -2.02 14.26 13.20
C SER A 442 -3.07 15.35 12.86
N HIS A 443 -2.83 16.14 11.82
CA HIS A 443 -3.61 17.33 11.44
C HIS A 443 -5.03 16.99 10.91
N ILE A 444 -6.01 17.84 11.24
CA ILE A 444 -7.39 17.79 10.71
C ILE A 444 -7.67 19.07 9.91
N GLU A 445 -7.96 18.96 8.61
CA GLU A 445 -8.42 20.11 7.81
C GLU A 445 -9.86 20.50 8.15
N VAL A 446 -10.11 21.81 8.19
CA VAL A 446 -11.42 22.39 8.55
C VAL A 446 -11.81 23.35 7.42
N ALA A 447 -12.72 22.94 6.54
CA ALA A 447 -13.18 23.77 5.43
C ALA A 447 -14.45 24.57 5.83
N GLY A 448 -14.27 25.83 6.20
CA GLY A 448 -15.38 26.79 6.37
C GLY A 448 -15.77 27.49 5.06
N ARG A 449 -16.67 28.50 5.15
CA ARG A 449 -16.91 29.50 4.06
C ARG A 449 -15.63 30.23 3.64
N SER A 450 -14.60 30.19 4.50
CA SER A 450 -13.24 30.63 4.26
C SER A 450 -12.30 29.42 4.12
N THR A 451 -11.46 29.38 3.09
CA THR A 451 -10.45 28.33 2.85
C THR A 451 -9.22 28.45 3.78
N ILE A 452 -9.44 28.70 5.07
CA ILE A 452 -8.34 28.96 6.03
C ILE A 452 -8.00 27.68 6.77
N ASN A 453 -6.79 27.18 6.54
CA ASN A 453 -6.23 26.04 7.26
C ASN A 453 -5.85 26.44 8.69
N VAL A 454 -6.45 25.78 9.69
CA VAL A 454 -6.09 25.92 11.10
C VAL A 454 -4.98 24.90 11.42
N SER A 455 -3.80 25.39 11.81
CA SER A 455 -2.70 24.52 12.22
C SER A 455 -2.95 23.88 13.59
N ASP A 456 -2.41 22.70 13.88
CA ASP A 456 -2.56 22.06 15.20
C ASP A 456 -1.89 22.86 16.34
N ASP A 457 -0.88 23.67 15.99
CA ASP A 457 -0.22 24.57 16.92
C ASP A 457 -0.88 25.96 17.00
N ALA A 458 -1.98 26.17 16.26
CA ALA A 458 -2.74 27.42 16.30
C ALA A 458 -3.00 27.80 17.75
N ARG A 459 -2.68 29.06 18.08
CA ARG A 459 -2.89 29.55 19.42
C ARG A 459 -4.39 29.68 19.64
N ILE A 460 -4.84 29.10 20.74
CA ILE A 460 -6.24 29.20 21.14
C ILE A 460 -6.34 30.39 22.07
N TRP A 461 -7.19 31.35 21.74
CA TRP A 461 -7.41 32.55 22.52
C TRP A 461 -8.81 32.53 23.10
N LYS A 462 -8.91 32.65 24.42
CA LYS A 462 -10.19 32.93 25.05
C LYS A 462 -10.50 34.41 24.88
N VAL A 463 -11.70 34.75 24.39
CA VAL A 463 -12.18 36.13 24.25
C VAL A 463 -13.59 36.29 24.84
N SER A 464 -13.74 37.21 25.78
CA SER A 464 -15.06 37.62 26.31
C SER A 464 -15.63 38.75 25.48
N ILE A 465 -16.77 38.50 24.82
CA ILE A 465 -17.45 39.48 23.97
C ILE A 465 -18.66 40.01 24.73
N GLY A 466 -18.60 41.26 25.20
CA GLY A 466 -19.69 41.88 25.96
C GLY A 466 -20.01 41.21 27.30
N GLY A 467 -19.05 40.45 27.87
CA GLY A 467 -19.20 39.75 29.15
C GLY A 467 -18.80 38.28 29.10
N THR A 468 -19.23 37.52 30.10
CA THR A 468 -19.01 36.06 30.20
C THR A 468 -20.20 35.23 29.72
N GLY A 469 -21.41 35.80 29.66
CA GLY A 469 -22.63 35.17 29.14
C GLY A 469 -23.04 35.70 27.76
N ASN A 470 -24.30 35.48 27.39
CA ASN A 470 -24.86 36.07 26.18
C ASN A 470 -25.14 37.57 26.36
N SER A 471 -24.86 38.35 25.32
CA SER A 471 -25.04 39.80 25.28
C SER A 471 -25.45 40.22 23.86
N PRO A 472 -26.17 41.35 23.69
CA PRO A 472 -26.50 41.87 22.36
C PRO A 472 -25.28 42.08 21.46
N LEU A 473 -24.14 42.47 22.06
CA LEU A 473 -22.87 42.60 21.36
C LEU A 473 -22.33 41.25 20.87
N LYS A 474 -22.42 40.21 21.70
CA LYS A 474 -21.99 38.85 21.31
C LYS A 474 -22.81 38.36 20.13
N ASP A 475 -24.14 38.52 20.17
CA ASP A 475 -25.02 38.12 19.08
C ASP A 475 -24.75 38.90 17.78
N TYR A 476 -24.38 40.18 17.90
CA TYR A 476 -23.94 40.99 16.77
C TYR A 476 -22.62 40.46 16.20
N CYS A 477 -21.61 40.24 17.04
CA CYS A 477 -20.29 39.74 16.64
C CYS A 477 -20.36 38.37 15.94
N LEU A 478 -21.17 37.45 16.48
CA LEU A 478 -21.38 36.13 15.89
C LEU A 478 -22.09 36.18 14.52
N ARG A 479 -22.96 37.16 14.28
CA ARG A 479 -23.66 37.37 13.00
C ARG A 479 -22.83 38.08 11.95
N HIS A 480 -22.00 39.03 12.38
CA HIS A 480 -21.17 39.86 11.50
C HIS A 480 -19.75 39.33 11.28
N GLY A 481 -19.42 38.14 11.82
CA GLY A 481 -18.10 37.53 11.61
C GLY A 481 -16.97 38.30 12.28
N GLN A 482 -17.18 38.75 13.52
CA GLN A 482 -16.21 39.56 14.25
C GLN A 482 -16.07 39.09 15.70
N ALA A 483 -14.97 39.45 16.35
CA ALA A 483 -14.87 39.51 17.80
C ALA A 483 -14.42 40.92 18.22
N ARG A 484 -15.01 41.46 19.29
CA ARG A 484 -14.77 42.86 19.70
C ARG A 484 -14.46 43.00 21.19
N ILE A 485 -13.56 43.94 21.53
CA ILE A 485 -13.22 44.36 22.90
C ILE A 485 -13.36 45.88 23.10
N GLY A 486 -13.40 46.31 24.38
CA GLY A 486 -13.69 47.69 24.81
C GLY A 486 -12.49 48.64 24.73
N TRP A 487 -12.38 49.58 25.67
CA TRP A 487 -11.26 50.55 25.81
C TRP A 487 -11.16 51.60 24.68
N SER A 488 -12.27 52.25 24.34
CA SER A 488 -12.32 53.30 23.30
C SER A 488 -11.30 54.43 23.45
N GLU A 489 -10.95 54.80 24.67
CA GLU A 489 -9.95 55.85 24.95
C GLU A 489 -8.53 55.51 24.44
N LEU A 490 -8.25 54.25 24.09
CA LEU A 490 -6.99 53.86 23.46
C LEU A 490 -6.85 54.35 22.00
N GLY A 491 -7.96 54.65 21.32
CA GLY A 491 -7.96 54.93 19.88
C GLY A 491 -7.49 53.74 19.03
N ASP A 492 -7.08 53.98 17.78
CA ASP A 492 -6.54 52.90 16.91
C ASP A 492 -5.17 52.45 17.44
N MET A 493 -5.09 51.23 17.97
CA MET A 493 -3.87 50.69 18.58
C MET A 493 -2.72 50.44 17.59
N ARG A 494 -2.98 50.49 16.27
CA ARG A 494 -1.92 50.49 15.25
C ARG A 494 -1.24 51.85 15.14
N LYS A 495 -1.91 52.91 15.60
CA LYS A 495 -1.49 54.32 15.50
C LYS A 495 -1.81 55.06 16.80
N LEU A 496 -1.30 54.55 17.92
CA LEU A 496 -1.48 55.16 19.25
C LEU A 496 -0.95 56.60 19.28
N ASP A 497 -1.88 57.54 19.45
CA ASP A 497 -1.56 58.93 19.72
C ASP A 497 -1.04 59.13 21.16
N GLU A 498 -0.77 60.37 21.52
CA GLU A 498 -0.24 60.70 22.85
C GLU A 498 -1.27 60.41 23.96
N HIS A 499 -2.56 60.64 23.68
CA HIS A 499 -3.64 60.41 24.63
C HIS A 499 -3.83 58.92 24.91
N GLY A 500 -3.92 58.09 23.86
CA GLY A 500 -4.05 56.64 23.99
C GLY A 500 -2.83 56.00 24.67
N ARG A 501 -1.63 56.54 24.49
CA ARG A 501 -0.43 56.09 25.24
C ARG A 501 -0.54 56.37 26.74
N GLN A 502 -0.94 57.58 27.12
CA GLN A 502 -1.15 57.93 28.53
C GLN A 502 -2.25 57.04 29.15
N TYR A 503 -3.33 56.79 28.43
CA TYR A 503 -4.39 55.91 28.88
C TYR A 503 -3.90 54.46 29.03
N LEU A 504 -3.13 53.93 28.06
CA LEU A 504 -2.53 52.60 28.14
C LEU A 504 -1.62 52.42 29.37
N ASP A 505 -0.83 53.45 29.70
CA ASP A 505 0.05 53.45 30.87
C ASP A 505 -0.72 53.53 32.19
N SER A 506 -1.93 54.10 32.17
CA SER A 506 -2.83 54.14 33.33
C SER A 506 -3.54 52.80 33.60
N LEU A 507 -3.66 51.93 32.58
CA LEU A 507 -4.30 50.63 32.72
C LEU A 507 -3.48 49.69 33.62
N GLY A 508 -4.19 48.90 34.43
CA GLY A 508 -3.59 47.79 35.18
C GLY A 508 -2.97 46.74 34.24
N SER A 509 -2.02 45.95 34.76
CA SER A 509 -1.26 44.97 33.97
C SER A 509 -2.14 43.98 33.19
N ASN A 510 -3.25 43.52 33.78
CA ASN A 510 -4.17 42.60 33.11
C ASN A 510 -4.90 43.22 31.91
N ASP A 511 -5.35 44.46 32.03
CA ASP A 511 -6.09 45.16 30.98
C ASP A 511 -5.15 45.61 29.86
N ARG A 512 -3.97 46.11 30.23
CA ARG A 512 -2.90 46.44 29.30
C ARG A 512 -2.48 45.23 28.47
N ASN A 513 -2.21 44.09 29.11
CA ASN A 513 -1.84 42.86 28.43
C ASN A 513 -2.98 42.31 27.56
N THR A 514 -4.23 42.49 27.98
CA THR A 514 -5.42 42.12 27.19
C THR A 514 -5.49 42.93 25.89
N ALA A 515 -5.42 44.25 26.00
CA ALA A 515 -5.51 45.15 24.86
C ALA A 515 -4.35 44.91 23.87
N MET A 516 -3.13 44.78 24.38
CA MET A 516 -1.95 44.54 23.55
C MET A 516 -1.96 43.16 22.88
N ALA A 517 -2.31 42.09 23.61
CA ALA A 517 -2.38 40.76 23.02
C ALA A 517 -3.45 40.69 21.91
N PHE A 518 -4.62 41.29 22.12
CA PHE A 518 -5.68 41.33 21.11
C PHE A 518 -5.27 42.08 19.84
N ALA A 519 -4.50 43.17 19.99
CA ALA A 519 -4.11 44.02 18.85
C ALA A 519 -2.87 43.54 18.10
N LYS A 520 -1.93 42.90 18.80
CA LYS A 520 -0.58 42.63 18.28
C LYS A 520 -0.20 41.16 18.26
N GLU A 521 -0.79 40.33 19.13
CA GLU A 521 -0.40 38.93 19.26
C GLU A 521 -1.34 38.01 18.48
N ILE A 522 -2.66 38.24 18.51
CA ILE A 522 -3.63 37.42 17.75
C ILE A 522 -3.38 37.57 16.24
N ALA A 523 -3.17 36.45 15.55
CA ALA A 523 -2.87 36.40 14.13
C ALA A 523 -3.96 35.66 13.33
N VAL A 524 -4.00 35.90 12.01
CA VAL A 524 -4.85 35.13 11.10
C VAL A 524 -4.49 33.65 11.19
N GLY A 525 -5.49 32.77 11.29
CA GLY A 525 -5.34 31.34 11.53
C GLY A 525 -5.33 30.92 13.00
N ASP A 526 -5.22 31.86 13.95
CA ASP A 526 -5.44 31.55 15.37
C ASP A 526 -6.92 31.20 15.64
N VAL A 527 -7.18 30.45 16.71
CA VAL A 527 -8.51 29.99 17.10
C VAL A 527 -9.05 30.87 18.23
N ILE A 528 -10.28 31.36 18.09
CA ILE A 528 -10.99 32.16 19.09
C ILE A 528 -12.04 31.29 19.78
N VAL A 529 -11.99 31.26 21.11
CA VAL A 529 -12.97 30.62 21.98
C VAL A 529 -13.74 31.70 22.73
N SER A 530 -15.02 31.84 22.42
CA SER A 530 -15.97 32.65 23.19
C SER A 530 -16.67 31.77 24.23
N ILE A 531 -16.75 32.26 25.46
CA ILE A 531 -17.27 31.49 26.60
C ILE A 531 -18.77 31.73 26.83
N ASN A 532 -19.42 30.80 27.53
CA ASN A 532 -20.78 30.91 28.04
C ASN A 532 -20.79 30.56 29.55
N GLY A 533 -20.32 31.49 30.37
CA GLY A 533 -19.97 31.27 31.76
C GLY A 533 -18.51 30.83 31.94
N GLN A 534 -18.06 30.70 33.20
CA GLN A 534 -16.66 30.37 33.51
C GLN A 534 -16.29 28.91 33.22
N ASP A 535 -17.27 28.04 32.96
CA ASP A 535 -17.07 26.60 32.82
C ASP A 535 -17.62 26.03 31.50
N ALA A 536 -17.95 26.89 30.53
CA ALA A 536 -18.40 26.42 29.23
C ALA A 536 -17.90 27.28 28.07
N ILE A 537 -17.58 26.61 26.96
CA ILE A 537 -17.29 27.21 25.67
C ILE A 537 -18.60 27.35 24.91
N GLY A 538 -18.88 28.57 24.44
CA GLY A 538 -20.14 28.95 23.79
C GLY A 538 -20.04 29.18 22.28
N ALA A 539 -18.88 29.60 21.77
CA ALA A 539 -18.64 29.70 20.33
C ALA A 539 -17.16 29.54 20.01
N ILE A 540 -16.87 29.05 18.81
CA ILE A 540 -15.51 28.79 18.33
C ILE A 540 -15.41 29.31 16.90
N GLY A 541 -14.35 30.05 16.61
CA GLY A 541 -14.11 30.60 15.28
C GLY A 541 -12.63 30.76 14.97
N VAL A 542 -12.30 30.99 13.70
CA VAL A 542 -10.94 31.16 13.21
C VAL A 542 -10.74 32.61 12.82
N VAL A 543 -9.60 33.19 13.18
CA VAL A 543 -9.28 34.57 12.82
C VAL A 543 -9.01 34.66 11.32
N THR A 544 -9.76 35.52 10.64
CA THR A 544 -9.69 35.72 9.18
C THR A 544 -9.11 37.06 8.78
N GLU A 545 -9.25 38.06 9.65
CA GLU A 545 -8.71 39.39 9.45
C GLU A 545 -7.98 39.84 10.73
N PRO A 546 -6.76 40.40 10.62
CA PRO A 546 -6.03 40.93 11.77
C PRO A 546 -6.76 42.15 12.38
N TYR A 547 -6.23 42.66 13.49
CA TYR A 547 -6.81 43.79 14.21
C TYR A 547 -7.13 45.01 13.31
N PHE A 548 -8.35 45.53 13.49
CA PHE A 548 -8.79 46.81 12.95
C PHE A 548 -9.62 47.61 13.97
N TYR A 549 -9.62 48.94 13.79
CA TYR A 549 -10.44 49.86 14.57
C TYR A 549 -11.73 50.16 13.78
N ALA A 550 -12.87 49.75 14.33
CA ALA A 550 -14.15 49.71 13.65
C ALA A 550 -15.14 50.76 14.18
N GLU A 551 -16.11 51.14 13.35
CA GLU A 551 -17.26 51.91 13.80
C GLU A 551 -18.08 51.14 14.85
N LEU A 552 -18.68 51.90 15.78
CA LEU A 552 -19.39 51.35 16.92
C LEU A 552 -20.77 50.83 16.50
N PRO A 553 -21.13 49.61 16.92
CA PRO A 553 -22.44 49.06 16.59
C PRO A 553 -23.49 49.63 17.55
N GLU A 554 -24.68 49.97 17.05
CA GLU A 554 -25.77 50.61 17.82
C GLU A 554 -26.38 49.74 18.95
N VAL A 555 -25.85 48.53 19.16
CA VAL A 555 -26.45 47.50 20.02
C VAL A 555 -25.82 47.39 21.41
N ALA A 556 -24.85 48.24 21.77
CA ALA A 556 -24.13 48.13 23.04
C ALA A 556 -23.97 49.49 23.78
N ASP A 557 -24.31 49.51 25.07
CA ASP A 557 -24.17 50.70 25.95
C ASP A 557 -22.70 51.09 26.22
N ASN A 558 -21.77 50.15 26.00
CA ASN A 558 -20.32 50.35 26.15
C ASN A 558 -19.63 50.37 24.78
N HIS A 559 -18.57 51.16 24.65
CA HIS A 559 -17.88 51.37 23.38
C HIS A 559 -16.89 50.21 23.11
N TYR A 560 -17.13 49.40 22.07
CA TYR A 560 -16.28 48.28 21.64
C TYR A 560 -15.71 48.47 20.21
N PRO A 561 -14.76 49.40 20.01
CA PRO A 561 -14.27 49.75 18.68
C PRO A 561 -13.13 48.84 18.19
N HIS A 562 -12.55 48.01 19.06
CA HIS A 562 -11.44 47.12 18.71
C HIS A 562 -11.96 45.80 18.19
N ALA A 563 -11.67 45.47 16.93
CA ALA A 563 -12.22 44.31 16.25
C ALA A 563 -11.16 43.45 15.56
N ILE A 564 -11.46 42.16 15.41
CA ILE A 564 -10.80 41.22 14.50
C ILE A 564 -11.87 40.51 13.67
N GLY A 565 -11.52 40.10 12.45
CA GLY A 565 -12.39 39.28 11.61
C GLY A 565 -12.33 37.83 12.07
N VAL A 566 -13.50 37.20 12.22
CA VAL A 566 -13.62 35.81 12.71
C VAL A 566 -14.65 35.06 11.87
N ASP A 567 -14.25 33.92 11.33
CA ASP A 567 -15.17 32.94 10.75
C ASP A 567 -15.62 31.99 11.86
N TRP A 568 -16.85 32.16 12.33
CA TRP A 568 -17.42 31.40 13.43
C TRP A 568 -17.87 30.02 12.94
N LEU A 569 -17.08 28.99 13.27
CA LEU A 569 -17.33 27.59 12.89
C LEU A 569 -18.49 26.97 13.68
N TYR A 570 -18.56 27.28 14.98
CA TYR A 570 -19.57 26.77 15.90
C TYR A 570 -20.12 27.88 16.77
N LYS A 571 -21.45 27.92 16.90
CA LYS A 571 -22.20 28.86 17.75
C LYS A 571 -23.11 28.07 18.69
N ASP A 572 -23.54 28.71 19.78
CA ASP A 572 -24.45 28.14 20.77
C ASP A 572 -24.00 26.80 21.38
N LEU A 573 -22.69 26.66 21.59
CA LEU A 573 -22.09 25.50 22.25
C LEU A 573 -22.35 25.51 23.76
N ALA A 574 -22.35 24.30 24.33
CA ALA A 574 -22.35 24.07 25.78
C ALA A 574 -21.22 23.10 26.16
N LEU A 575 -20.03 23.30 25.57
CA LEU A 575 -18.88 22.41 25.77
C LEU A 575 -18.25 22.66 27.15
N PRO A 576 -18.16 21.63 28.03
CA PRO A 576 -17.59 21.79 29.37
C PRO A 576 -16.11 22.17 29.30
N ALA A 577 -15.73 23.26 29.97
CA ALA A 577 -14.37 23.78 29.91
C ALA A 577 -13.39 22.96 30.78
N ARG A 578 -13.84 22.44 31.93
CA ARG A 578 -12.98 21.68 32.87
C ARG A 578 -12.29 20.47 32.24
N ALA A 579 -13.00 19.68 31.43
CA ALA A 579 -12.44 18.47 30.83
C ALA A 579 -11.29 18.81 29.87
N LEU A 580 -11.40 19.94 29.17
CA LEU A 580 -10.40 20.43 28.23
C LEU A 580 -9.25 21.18 28.93
N ASN A 581 -9.53 21.82 30.07
CA ASN A 581 -8.64 22.80 30.70
C ASN A 581 -8.03 22.31 32.03
N ASP A 582 -7.66 21.03 32.10
CA ASP A 582 -7.06 20.37 33.27
C ASP A 582 -7.85 20.57 34.58
N GLY A 583 -9.17 20.44 34.50
CA GLY A 583 -10.08 20.59 35.63
C GLY A 583 -10.29 22.03 36.12
N LYS A 584 -9.73 23.04 35.42
CA LYS A 584 -9.83 24.46 35.82
C LYS A 584 -10.88 25.22 35.01
N ILE A 585 -11.52 26.18 35.67
CA ILE A 585 -12.44 27.14 35.05
C ILE A 585 -11.67 28.29 34.37
N PHE A 586 -12.33 29.00 33.46
CA PHE A 586 -11.81 30.20 32.83
C PHE A 586 -11.75 31.38 33.81
N THR A 587 -10.66 32.14 33.71
CA THR A 587 -10.49 33.39 34.47
C THR A 587 -11.35 34.52 33.88
N GLN A 588 -11.61 35.56 34.68
CA GLN A 588 -12.40 36.73 34.28
C GLN A 588 -11.66 37.68 33.32
N LYS A 589 -10.36 37.44 33.04
CA LYS A 589 -9.61 38.25 32.08
C LYS A 589 -10.24 38.16 30.69
N THR A 590 -10.39 39.30 30.00
CA THR A 590 -11.13 39.38 28.73
C THR A 590 -10.46 38.55 27.64
N VAL A 591 -9.15 38.71 27.44
CA VAL A 591 -8.35 38.03 26.40
C VAL A 591 -7.11 37.38 27.02
N TYR A 592 -6.89 36.11 26.73
CA TYR A 592 -5.63 35.40 27.02
C TYR A 592 -5.53 34.10 26.23
N GLU A 593 -4.28 33.66 26.01
CA GLU A 593 -3.99 32.39 25.37
C GLU A 593 -4.31 31.20 26.30
N LEU A 594 -4.99 30.21 25.76
CA LEU A 594 -5.22 28.90 26.33
C LEU A 594 -4.12 27.95 25.85
N HIS A 595 -3.17 27.67 26.74
CA HIS A 595 -2.03 26.79 26.45
C HIS A 595 -2.23 25.33 26.90
N ARG A 596 -3.28 25.04 27.68
CA ARG A 596 -3.49 23.71 28.29
C ARG A 596 -4.05 22.66 27.35
N PHE A 597 -4.66 23.10 26.26
CA PHE A 597 -5.14 22.22 25.21
C PHE A 597 -4.93 22.89 23.86
N LYS A 598 -4.89 22.07 22.81
CA LYS A 598 -4.63 22.49 21.43
C LYS A 598 -5.82 22.19 20.54
N TRP A 599 -5.75 22.70 19.31
CA TRP A 599 -6.85 22.62 18.36
C TRP A 599 -7.37 21.18 18.17
N PRO A 600 -6.53 20.13 18.02
CA PRO A 600 -7.03 18.76 17.85
C PRO A 600 -7.88 18.25 19.02
N ILE A 601 -7.45 18.55 20.27
CA ILE A 601 -8.18 18.13 21.49
C ILE A 601 -9.52 18.88 21.57
N LEU A 602 -9.50 20.18 21.26
CA LEU A 602 -10.73 20.98 21.20
C LEU A 602 -11.67 20.43 20.12
N LEU A 603 -11.16 20.12 18.92
CA LEU A 603 -11.94 19.61 17.81
C LEU A 603 -12.55 18.24 18.09
N ASP A 604 -11.78 17.31 18.63
CA ASP A 604 -12.28 15.99 19.07
C ASP A 604 -13.42 16.14 20.10
N ALA A 605 -13.29 17.06 21.06
CA ALA A 605 -14.35 17.34 22.02
C ALA A 605 -15.61 17.93 21.37
N ILE A 606 -15.45 18.81 20.36
CA ILE A 606 -16.58 19.33 19.59
C ILE A 606 -17.28 18.19 18.83
N LEU A 607 -16.52 17.34 18.12
CA LEU A 607 -17.07 16.22 17.34
C LEU A 607 -17.82 15.22 18.24
N LYS A 608 -17.25 14.87 19.39
CA LYS A 608 -17.88 14.00 20.40
C LYS A 608 -19.16 14.59 21.00
N SER A 609 -19.27 15.91 21.06
CA SER A 609 -20.47 16.58 21.59
C SER A 609 -21.68 16.51 20.65
N GLY A 610 -21.48 16.12 19.38
CA GLY A 610 -22.55 16.10 18.37
C GLY A 610 -23.01 17.48 17.92
N ALA A 611 -22.20 18.52 18.15
CA ALA A 611 -22.49 19.88 17.74
C ALA A 611 -22.59 20.00 16.22
N LYS A 612 -23.65 20.64 15.73
CA LYS A 612 -23.83 20.89 14.30
C LYS A 612 -23.00 22.11 13.87
N THR A 613 -22.30 22.00 12.75
CA THR A 613 -21.61 23.14 12.13
C THR A 613 -22.61 24.14 11.57
N GLU A 614 -22.20 25.41 11.45
CA GLU A 614 -23.00 26.43 10.76
C GLU A 614 -23.16 26.09 9.26
N VAL A 615 -24.26 26.56 8.65
CA VAL A 615 -24.59 26.28 7.24
C VAL A 615 -23.49 26.80 6.30
N GLY A 616 -22.73 25.88 5.70
CA GLY A 616 -21.61 26.17 4.80
C GLY A 616 -20.21 25.99 5.41
N ALA A 617 -20.12 25.49 6.65
CA ALA A 617 -18.87 24.97 7.22
C ALA A 617 -18.91 23.44 7.22
N GLU A 618 -18.07 22.82 6.39
CA GLU A 618 -17.85 21.37 6.35
C GLU A 618 -16.50 21.06 6.99
N ILE A 619 -16.51 20.51 8.20
CA ILE A 619 -15.30 19.89 8.74
C ILE A 619 -15.17 18.54 8.06
N SER A 620 -14.37 18.48 7.01
CA SER A 620 -13.99 17.23 6.39
C SER A 620 -12.88 16.60 7.23
N SER A 621 -13.25 15.63 8.08
CA SER A 621 -12.27 14.72 8.69
C SER A 621 -11.56 13.85 7.65
N ALA A 622 -11.84 13.99 6.34
CA ALA A 622 -11.19 13.21 5.30
C ALA A 622 -9.69 13.52 5.18
N ALA A 623 -9.22 14.71 5.59
CA ALA A 623 -7.80 15.00 5.66
C ALA A 623 -7.08 14.31 6.84
N ALA A 624 -7.82 13.89 7.87
CA ALA A 624 -7.30 13.32 9.12
C ALA A 624 -6.63 11.93 8.98
N HIS A 625 -6.52 11.40 7.76
CA HIS A 625 -5.90 10.11 7.47
C HIS A 625 -5.01 10.11 6.21
N LEU A 626 -4.65 11.28 5.67
CA LEU A 626 -3.71 11.31 4.54
C LEU A 626 -2.36 10.71 4.98
N PRO A 627 -1.73 9.86 4.15
CA PRO A 627 -0.46 9.26 4.50
C PRO A 627 0.68 10.30 4.48
N TYR A 628 1.67 10.09 5.35
CA TYR A 628 2.91 10.86 5.46
C TYR A 628 4.10 9.91 5.41
N VAL A 629 5.22 10.29 4.78
CA VAL A 629 6.38 9.41 4.60
C VAL A 629 7.65 10.05 5.16
N LEU A 630 8.37 9.32 6.02
CA LEU A 630 9.74 9.59 6.42
C LEU A 630 10.69 8.62 5.71
N ILE A 631 11.57 9.14 4.87
CA ILE A 631 12.66 8.38 4.28
C ILE A 631 13.91 8.54 5.14
N ILE A 632 14.49 7.41 5.55
CA ILE A 632 15.71 7.32 6.36
C ILE A 632 16.78 6.61 5.54
N ASP A 633 17.57 7.39 4.81
CA ASP A 633 18.66 6.85 4.00
C ASP A 633 19.83 6.42 4.90
N GLU A 634 20.50 5.33 4.52
CA GLU A 634 21.65 4.78 5.25
C GLU A 634 21.35 4.51 6.73
N ILE A 635 20.18 3.90 7.02
CA ILE A 635 19.67 3.72 8.38
C ILE A 635 20.66 3.00 9.31
N ASN A 636 21.49 2.11 8.77
CA ASN A 636 22.52 1.37 9.53
C ASN A 636 23.76 2.20 9.88
N ARG A 637 23.94 3.41 9.36
CA ARG A 637 25.08 4.29 9.67
C ARG A 637 24.94 5.07 10.98
N GLY A 638 23.74 5.10 11.57
CA GLY A 638 23.47 5.68 12.88
C GLY A 638 23.36 4.63 13.98
N ASN A 639 23.50 5.03 15.25
CA ASN A 639 23.13 4.17 16.38
C ASN A 639 21.61 4.21 16.55
N ILE A 640 20.90 3.32 15.86
CA ILE A 640 19.44 3.40 15.72
C ILE A 640 18.73 3.29 17.09
N SER A 641 19.20 2.43 17.99
CA SER A 641 18.62 2.31 19.34
C SER A 641 18.73 3.63 20.12
N ARG A 642 19.84 4.36 19.96
CA ARG A 642 20.01 5.69 20.58
C ARG A 642 19.19 6.77 19.89
N ILE A 643 19.06 6.72 18.55
CA ILE A 643 18.32 7.71 17.77
C ILE A 643 16.81 7.60 18.04
N PHE A 644 16.25 6.39 18.04
CA PHE A 644 14.83 6.16 18.28
C PHE A 644 14.46 6.24 19.77
N GLY A 645 15.39 5.92 20.68
CA GLY A 645 15.12 5.93 22.12
C GLY A 645 13.91 5.07 22.49
N GLU A 646 12.99 5.65 23.26
CA GLU A 646 11.72 5.05 23.66
C GLU A 646 10.72 4.87 22.49
N LEU A 647 10.89 5.58 21.38
CA LEU A 647 9.99 5.53 20.24
C LEU A 647 10.12 4.25 19.43
N ILE A 648 11.15 3.45 19.68
CA ILE A 648 11.30 2.14 19.03
C ILE A 648 10.08 1.25 19.26
N THR A 649 9.36 1.41 20.37
CA THR A 649 8.11 0.69 20.63
C THR A 649 6.93 1.31 19.88
N LEU A 650 6.90 2.64 19.76
CA LEU A 650 5.76 3.38 19.17
C LEU A 650 5.67 3.27 17.65
N ILE A 651 6.76 2.89 16.98
CA ILE A 651 6.72 2.65 15.53
C ILE A 651 6.01 1.34 15.16
N GLU A 652 5.78 0.44 16.11
CA GLU A 652 5.09 -0.83 15.87
C GLU A 652 3.63 -0.58 15.46
N PRO A 653 3.11 -1.21 14.39
CA PRO A 653 1.77 -0.93 13.85
C PRO A 653 0.64 -0.94 14.90
N SER A 654 0.65 -1.89 15.82
CA SER A 654 -0.37 -2.01 16.87
C SER A 654 -0.29 -0.94 17.96
N LYS A 655 0.87 -0.30 18.13
CA LYS A 655 1.14 0.66 19.21
C LYS A 655 0.95 2.12 18.81
N ARG A 656 0.60 2.36 17.54
CA ARG A 656 0.40 3.70 16.97
C ARG A 656 -0.93 4.30 17.37
N ALA A 657 -1.01 5.63 17.30
CA ALA A 657 -2.26 6.33 17.56
C ALA A 657 -3.34 5.89 16.57
N GLY A 658 -4.52 5.55 17.08
CA GLY A 658 -5.64 5.02 16.30
C GLY A 658 -5.59 3.50 16.03
N ALA A 659 -4.69 2.75 16.67
CA ALA A 659 -4.66 1.27 16.63
C ALA A 659 -5.22 0.65 17.93
N ASP A 660 -5.58 -0.64 17.88
CA ASP A 660 -6.23 -1.35 19.01
C ASP A 660 -5.39 -1.37 20.30
N GLU A 661 -4.06 -1.38 20.19
CA GLU A 661 -3.14 -1.38 21.33
C GLU A 661 -2.32 -0.07 21.42
N GLU A 662 -2.95 1.05 21.04
CA GLU A 662 -2.35 2.39 21.05
C GLU A 662 -1.55 2.66 22.33
N LEU A 663 -0.34 3.19 22.16
CA LEU A 663 0.56 3.57 23.23
C LEU A 663 1.03 5.01 23.05
N SER A 664 1.23 5.71 24.17
CA SER A 664 1.88 7.01 24.22
C SER A 664 2.97 7.01 25.28
N VAL A 665 4.06 7.74 25.05
CA VAL A 665 5.16 7.93 26.01
C VAL A 665 5.27 9.40 26.40
N ILE A 666 5.84 9.69 27.57
CA ILE A 666 6.17 11.06 27.98
C ILE A 666 7.60 11.36 27.54
N LEU A 667 7.77 12.36 26.68
CA LEU A 667 9.09 12.71 26.14
C LEU A 667 9.98 13.38 27.21
N PRO A 668 11.30 13.13 27.19
CA PRO A 668 12.21 13.50 28.27
C PRO A 668 12.51 15.00 28.35
N TYR A 669 12.49 15.75 27.24
CA TYR A 669 12.84 17.18 27.26
C TYR A 669 11.59 18.06 27.41
N SER A 670 10.57 17.84 26.58
CA SER A 670 9.32 18.62 26.60
C SER A 670 8.40 18.25 27.76
N LYS A 671 8.51 17.02 28.27
CA LYS A 671 7.55 16.41 29.23
C LYS A 671 6.12 16.29 28.68
N GLU A 672 5.97 16.37 27.36
CA GLU A 672 4.69 16.20 26.67
C GLU A 672 4.44 14.72 26.34
N PRO A 673 3.17 14.26 26.33
CA PRO A 673 2.83 12.97 25.77
C PRO A 673 3.06 12.96 24.25
N PHE A 674 3.51 11.82 23.73
CA PHE A 674 3.77 11.61 22.31
C PHE A 674 3.40 10.20 21.88
N SER A 675 2.78 10.10 20.70
CA SER A 675 2.52 8.85 19.99
C SER A 675 2.83 9.04 18.50
N VAL A 676 3.02 7.94 17.78
CA VAL A 676 3.23 7.95 16.32
C VAL A 676 1.89 7.63 15.65
N PRO A 677 1.35 8.48 14.76
CA PRO A 677 0.10 8.22 14.06
C PRO A 677 0.15 7.00 13.12
N ASN A 678 -1.00 6.36 12.92
CA ASN A 678 -1.13 5.18 12.04
C ASN A 678 -1.02 5.51 10.53
N ASN A 679 -1.03 6.79 10.15
CA ASN A 679 -0.83 7.28 8.78
C ASN A 679 0.62 7.74 8.48
N VAL A 680 1.57 7.59 9.41
CA VAL A 680 3.00 7.84 9.16
C VAL A 680 3.66 6.59 8.57
N TYR A 681 4.52 6.70 7.57
CA TYR A 681 5.23 5.57 6.96
C TYR A 681 6.73 5.80 7.05
N LEU A 682 7.49 4.78 7.45
CA LEU A 682 8.94 4.82 7.54
C LEU A 682 9.55 3.97 6.42
N ILE A 683 10.41 4.57 5.60
CA ILE A 683 11.14 3.89 4.53
C ILE A 683 12.64 4.06 4.78
N GLY A 684 13.31 2.99 5.20
CA GLY A 684 14.76 2.94 5.36
C GLY A 684 15.48 2.44 4.12
N THR A 685 16.71 2.91 3.88
CA THR A 685 17.66 2.23 2.98
C THR A 685 18.85 1.72 3.79
N MET A 686 19.38 0.54 3.41
CA MET A 686 20.49 -0.09 4.12
C MET A 686 21.48 -0.73 3.16
N ASN A 687 22.75 -0.34 3.23
CA ASN A 687 23.83 -1.05 2.55
C ASN A 687 24.27 -2.24 3.38
N THR A 688 24.28 -3.45 2.79
CA THR A 688 24.67 -4.67 3.52
C THR A 688 26.16 -4.94 3.53
N ALA A 689 26.94 -4.34 2.61
CA ALA A 689 28.39 -4.45 2.59
C ALA A 689 29.07 -3.74 3.79
N ASP A 690 28.40 -2.75 4.39
CA ASP A 690 28.93 -1.96 5.50
C ASP A 690 28.93 -2.75 6.82
N ARG A 691 29.90 -3.65 7.00
CA ARG A 691 30.07 -4.48 8.21
C ARG A 691 30.65 -3.73 9.42
N SER A 692 31.13 -2.49 9.23
CA SER A 692 31.76 -1.66 10.27
C SER A 692 30.76 -1.04 11.26
N LEU A 693 29.47 -1.17 10.98
CA LEU A 693 28.37 -0.66 11.80
C LEU A 693 27.63 -1.85 12.39
N ALA A 694 27.36 -1.82 13.70
CA ALA A 694 26.71 -2.92 14.39
C ALA A 694 25.45 -3.36 13.63
N GLY A 695 25.32 -4.68 13.38
CA GLY A 695 24.14 -5.22 12.73
C GLY A 695 22.87 -4.73 13.41
N LEU A 696 21.82 -4.51 12.61
CA LEU A 696 20.56 -3.99 13.12
C LEU A 696 20.07 -4.81 14.32
N ASP A 697 19.76 -4.14 15.43
CA ASP A 697 19.23 -4.78 16.65
C ASP A 697 18.01 -5.65 16.31
N ILE A 698 17.90 -6.83 16.92
CA ILE A 698 16.77 -7.76 16.80
C ILE A 698 15.44 -7.03 17.09
N ALA A 699 15.47 -6.08 18.02
CA ALA A 699 14.33 -5.24 18.37
C ALA A 699 13.83 -4.43 17.17
N LEU A 700 14.73 -3.85 16.37
CA LEU A 700 14.37 -3.10 15.16
C LEU A 700 13.97 -4.03 14.03
N ARG A 701 14.68 -5.15 13.87
CA ARG A 701 14.39 -6.13 12.82
C ARG A 701 12.94 -6.66 12.88
N ARG A 702 12.37 -6.77 14.07
CA ARG A 702 10.96 -7.19 14.27
C ARG A 702 9.92 -6.13 13.89
N ARG A 703 10.32 -4.87 13.72
CA ARG A 703 9.43 -3.72 13.55
C ARG A 703 9.45 -3.14 12.14
N PHE A 704 10.37 -3.60 11.30
CA PHE A 704 10.48 -3.24 9.89
C PHE A 704 10.28 -4.46 9.00
N THR A 705 9.62 -4.26 7.86
CA THR A 705 9.61 -5.25 6.78
C THR A 705 10.87 -5.07 5.93
N PHE A 706 11.60 -6.16 5.66
CA PHE A 706 12.85 -6.11 4.91
C PHE A 706 12.60 -6.51 3.46
N LYS A 707 12.93 -5.61 2.53
CA LYS A 707 12.80 -5.83 1.09
C LYS A 707 14.18 -5.84 0.47
N GLU A 708 14.61 -7.01 0.02
CA GLU A 708 15.91 -7.18 -0.62
C GLU A 708 15.92 -6.52 -2.00
N MET A 709 17.02 -5.83 -2.29
CA MET A 709 17.30 -5.16 -3.56
C MET A 709 18.60 -5.74 -4.12
N PRO A 710 18.54 -6.95 -4.72
CA PRO A 710 19.73 -7.60 -5.28
C PRO A 710 20.19 -6.88 -6.55
N PRO A 711 21.44 -7.10 -6.98
CA PRO A 711 21.87 -6.70 -8.31
C PRO A 711 20.97 -7.32 -9.39
N LYS A 712 20.57 -6.52 -10.39
CA LYS A 712 19.76 -6.95 -11.54
C LYS A 712 20.53 -6.78 -12.85
N PRO A 713 21.49 -7.67 -13.17
CA PRO A 713 22.23 -7.60 -14.43
C PRO A 713 21.34 -7.65 -15.67
N VAL A 714 20.14 -8.23 -15.56
CA VAL A 714 19.13 -8.29 -16.63
C VAL A 714 18.75 -6.91 -17.19
N LEU A 715 18.85 -5.85 -16.37
CA LEU A 715 18.59 -4.47 -16.81
C LEU A 715 19.66 -3.95 -17.78
N LEU A 716 20.76 -4.68 -17.96
CA LEU A 716 21.87 -4.37 -18.84
C LEU A 716 21.95 -5.33 -20.03
N ASP A 717 21.01 -6.27 -20.16
CA ASP A 717 20.97 -7.23 -21.26
C ASP A 717 20.75 -6.50 -22.59
N GLY A 718 21.51 -6.89 -23.62
CA GLY A 718 21.47 -6.22 -24.91
C GLY A 718 22.24 -4.90 -24.98
N ILE A 719 22.79 -4.39 -23.87
CA ILE A 719 23.79 -3.32 -23.91
C ILE A 719 25.11 -3.92 -24.38
N LEU A 720 25.47 -3.61 -25.63
CA LEU A 720 26.68 -4.10 -26.26
C LEU A 720 27.74 -3.00 -26.33
N VAL A 721 28.92 -3.29 -25.81
CA VAL A 721 30.14 -2.50 -26.03
C VAL A 721 31.08 -3.34 -26.89
N GLU A 722 31.23 -2.97 -28.17
CA GLU A 722 32.07 -3.69 -29.14
C GLU A 722 31.87 -5.22 -29.13
N GLY A 723 30.61 -5.64 -29.03
CA GLY A 723 30.18 -7.04 -29.03
C GLY A 723 30.22 -7.75 -27.67
N ILE A 724 30.57 -7.06 -26.58
CA ILE A 724 30.45 -7.59 -25.21
C ILE A 724 29.09 -7.24 -24.62
N ASP A 725 28.34 -8.24 -24.19
CA ASP A 725 27.12 -8.06 -23.39
C ASP A 725 27.47 -7.72 -21.93
N ILE A 726 27.10 -6.52 -21.50
CA ILE A 726 27.43 -6.00 -20.18
C ILE A 726 26.65 -6.72 -19.07
N GLY A 727 25.39 -7.09 -19.32
CA GLY A 727 24.60 -7.89 -18.38
C GLY A 727 25.23 -9.25 -18.10
N ALA A 728 25.70 -9.94 -19.14
CA ALA A 728 26.39 -11.22 -19.04
C ALA A 728 27.71 -11.11 -18.29
N MET A 729 28.50 -10.08 -18.59
CA MET A 729 29.76 -9.81 -17.87
C MET A 729 29.52 -9.57 -16.38
N LEU A 730 28.54 -8.72 -16.02
CA LEU A 730 28.21 -8.44 -14.63
C LEU A 730 27.71 -9.69 -13.89
N ARG A 731 26.91 -10.55 -14.54
CA ARG A 731 26.49 -11.84 -13.97
C ARG A 731 27.70 -12.69 -13.56
N VAL A 732 28.66 -12.86 -14.46
CA VAL A 732 29.87 -13.66 -14.20
C VAL A 732 30.72 -13.05 -13.07
N MET A 733 30.90 -11.73 -13.07
CA MET A 733 31.63 -11.05 -11.99
C MET A 733 30.94 -11.26 -10.63
N ASN A 734 29.63 -11.09 -10.56
CA ASN A 734 28.86 -11.28 -9.32
C ASN A 734 28.86 -12.73 -8.85
N GLN A 735 28.81 -13.72 -9.75
CA GLN A 735 28.97 -15.13 -9.39
C GLN A 735 30.33 -15.39 -8.75
N ARG A 736 31.41 -14.82 -9.29
CA ARG A 736 32.76 -14.94 -8.71
C ARG A 736 32.86 -14.25 -7.35
N ILE A 737 32.31 -13.04 -7.22
CA ILE A 737 32.29 -12.31 -5.94
C ILE A 737 31.51 -13.09 -4.88
N ALA A 738 30.34 -13.63 -5.22
CA ALA A 738 29.52 -14.41 -4.29
C ALA A 738 30.24 -15.67 -3.77
N VAL A 739 31.10 -16.28 -4.60
CA VAL A 739 31.94 -17.43 -4.20
C VAL A 739 33.12 -17.00 -3.32
N LEU A 740 33.75 -15.86 -3.63
CA LEU A 740 34.98 -15.41 -2.96
C LEU A 740 34.71 -14.62 -1.67
N LEU A 741 33.55 -13.98 -1.56
CA LEU A 741 33.10 -13.20 -0.40
C LEU A 741 31.70 -13.67 0.03
N ASP A 742 30.66 -13.01 -0.47
CA ASP A 742 29.25 -13.32 -0.26
C ASP A 742 28.37 -12.51 -1.23
N ARG A 743 27.05 -12.67 -1.11
CA ARG A 743 26.06 -11.94 -1.92
C ARG A 743 25.97 -10.44 -1.61
N ASP A 744 26.32 -10.01 -0.40
CA ASP A 744 26.17 -8.63 0.07
C ASP A 744 27.25 -7.70 -0.51
N HIS A 745 28.35 -8.26 -1.02
CA HIS A 745 29.43 -7.54 -1.71
C HIS A 745 29.30 -7.54 -3.24
N CYS A 746 28.22 -8.12 -3.79
CA CYS A 746 28.02 -8.15 -5.24
C CYS A 746 27.86 -6.73 -5.82
N LEU A 747 28.30 -6.55 -7.06
CA LEU A 747 28.27 -5.27 -7.77
C LEU A 747 26.86 -4.98 -8.28
N GLY A 748 26.34 -3.82 -7.90
CA GLY A 748 25.06 -3.32 -8.41
C GLY A 748 25.11 -2.90 -9.89
N HIS A 749 23.95 -2.96 -10.55
CA HIS A 749 23.80 -2.62 -11.96
C HIS A 749 23.90 -1.10 -12.23
N ALA A 750 23.67 -0.25 -11.22
CA ALA A 750 23.70 1.21 -11.37
C ALA A 750 25.06 1.74 -11.87
N TYR A 751 26.17 1.08 -11.52
CA TYR A 751 27.51 1.46 -12.01
C TYR A 751 27.62 1.40 -13.55
N PHE A 752 26.85 0.52 -14.19
CA PHE A 752 26.89 0.27 -15.63
C PHE A 752 25.75 0.93 -16.40
N MET A 753 24.73 1.46 -15.71
CA MET A 753 23.61 2.18 -16.35
C MET A 753 24.04 3.36 -17.24
N PRO A 754 25.15 4.09 -17.00
CA PRO A 754 25.63 5.10 -17.94
C PRO A 754 25.91 4.57 -19.36
N LEU A 755 26.16 3.27 -19.52
CA LEU A 755 26.33 2.63 -20.85
C LEU A 755 25.00 2.48 -21.59
N ALA A 756 23.86 2.52 -20.89
CA ALA A 756 22.52 2.48 -21.48
C ALA A 756 22.09 3.83 -22.07
N ALA A 757 22.76 4.92 -21.70
CA ALA A 757 22.46 6.25 -22.22
C ALA A 757 22.80 6.34 -23.72
N GLU A 758 22.11 7.23 -24.43
CA GLU A 758 22.35 7.45 -25.87
C GLU A 758 23.83 7.81 -26.12
N GLY A 759 24.50 7.02 -26.96
CA GLY A 759 25.94 7.17 -27.25
C GLY A 759 26.89 6.77 -26.11
N GLY A 760 26.37 6.22 -25.00
CA GLY A 760 27.14 5.85 -23.82
C GLY A 760 27.87 4.51 -23.94
N ASN A 761 27.41 3.60 -24.80
CA ASN A 761 27.92 2.23 -24.96
C ASN A 761 29.27 2.14 -25.71
N THR A 762 30.28 2.82 -25.19
CA THR A 762 31.63 2.89 -25.76
C THR A 762 32.65 2.22 -24.86
N LEU A 763 33.75 1.73 -25.46
CA LEU A 763 34.88 1.18 -24.72
C LEU A 763 35.47 2.21 -23.75
N ALA A 764 35.59 3.47 -24.16
CA ALA A 764 36.10 4.55 -23.32
C ALA A 764 35.25 4.72 -22.03
N LYS A 765 33.92 4.67 -22.14
CA LYS A 765 33.05 4.77 -20.98
C LYS A 765 33.12 3.53 -20.08
N LEU A 766 33.20 2.35 -20.69
CA LEU A 766 33.38 1.11 -19.94
C LEU A 766 34.72 1.09 -19.17
N ALA A 767 35.79 1.55 -19.81
CA ALA A 767 37.10 1.74 -19.21
C ALA A 767 37.06 2.69 -18.01
N GLU A 768 36.41 3.85 -18.18
CA GLU A 768 36.21 4.84 -17.12
C GLU A 768 35.47 4.22 -15.92
N ILE A 769 34.38 3.48 -16.17
CA ILE A 769 33.62 2.79 -15.11
C ILE A 769 34.50 1.82 -14.34
N PHE A 770 35.30 1.01 -15.03
CA PHE A 770 36.19 0.05 -14.38
C PHE A 770 37.32 0.70 -13.59
N GLU A 771 37.99 1.71 -14.16
CA GLU A 771 39.13 2.37 -13.52
C GLU A 771 38.71 3.19 -12.30
N GLN A 772 37.57 3.89 -12.37
CA GLN A 772 37.14 4.82 -11.34
C GLN A 772 36.19 4.24 -10.30
N ASN A 773 35.44 3.18 -10.63
CA ASN A 773 34.42 2.64 -9.74
C ASN A 773 34.67 1.17 -9.40
N ILE A 774 34.78 0.29 -10.41
CA ILE A 774 34.78 -1.16 -10.16
C ILE A 774 36.07 -1.62 -9.49
N ILE A 775 37.24 -1.22 -9.98
CA ILE A 775 38.52 -1.64 -9.39
C ILE A 775 38.69 -1.08 -7.96
N PRO A 776 38.45 0.22 -7.70
CA PRO A 776 38.48 0.74 -6.33
C PRO A 776 37.51 0.03 -5.38
N LEU A 777 36.30 -0.28 -5.84
CA LEU A 777 35.33 -1.01 -5.01
C LEU A 777 35.78 -2.44 -4.73
N LEU A 778 36.39 -3.13 -5.70
CA LEU A 778 36.97 -4.45 -5.49
C LEU A 778 38.17 -4.39 -4.53
N GLN A 779 39.01 -3.36 -4.59
CA GLN A 779 40.09 -3.14 -3.62
C GLN A 779 39.55 -3.02 -2.20
N GLU A 780 38.47 -2.26 -2.01
CA GLU A 780 37.83 -2.11 -0.71
C GLU A 780 37.19 -3.43 -0.23
N CYS A 781 36.40 -4.09 -1.09
CA CYS A 781 35.72 -5.35 -0.75
C CYS A 781 36.69 -6.48 -0.40
N PHE A 782 37.84 -6.55 -1.09
CA PHE A 782 38.84 -7.58 -0.89
C PHE A 782 40.00 -7.14 0.02
N PHE A 783 39.93 -5.96 0.64
CA PHE A 783 40.99 -5.40 1.50
C PHE A 783 42.38 -5.44 0.84
N GLU A 784 42.45 -5.00 -0.42
CA GLU A 784 43.68 -5.02 -1.25
C GLU A 784 44.22 -6.45 -1.52
N ASP A 785 43.41 -7.50 -1.43
CA ASP A 785 43.75 -8.85 -1.89
C ASP A 785 43.65 -8.94 -3.43
N TRP A 786 44.70 -8.45 -4.08
CA TRP A 786 44.81 -8.37 -5.54
C TRP A 786 44.70 -9.71 -6.26
N GLU A 787 45.06 -10.81 -5.61
CA GLU A 787 44.94 -12.14 -6.22
C GLU A 787 43.47 -12.54 -6.40
N ARG A 788 42.64 -12.29 -5.38
CA ARG A 788 41.20 -12.49 -5.49
C ARG A 788 40.54 -11.54 -6.48
N ILE A 789 40.98 -10.29 -6.54
CA ILE A 789 40.53 -9.32 -7.55
C ILE A 789 40.83 -9.86 -8.96
N ARG A 790 42.02 -10.43 -9.19
CA ARG A 790 42.37 -11.07 -10.46
C ARG A 790 41.42 -12.21 -10.80
N TRP A 791 41.04 -13.06 -9.84
CA TRP A 791 40.08 -14.13 -10.09
C TRP A 791 38.70 -13.61 -10.48
N VAL A 792 38.20 -12.55 -9.83
CA VAL A 792 36.94 -11.88 -10.23
C VAL A 792 37.00 -11.41 -11.68
N LEU A 793 38.12 -10.81 -12.07
CA LEU A 793 38.34 -10.28 -13.41
C LEU A 793 38.77 -11.35 -14.44
N ASN A 794 39.04 -12.58 -14.04
CA ASN A 794 39.65 -13.63 -14.87
C ASN A 794 41.07 -13.30 -15.39
N ASP A 795 41.82 -12.47 -14.68
CA ASP A 795 43.12 -11.97 -15.11
C ASP A 795 44.25 -13.02 -15.08
N GLN A 796 44.05 -14.15 -14.40
CA GLN A 796 44.97 -15.29 -14.45
C GLN A 796 45.06 -15.93 -15.84
N ASN A 797 44.05 -15.72 -16.68
CA ASN A 797 43.92 -16.33 -18.01
C ASN A 797 44.20 -15.37 -19.17
N LYS A 798 44.56 -14.11 -18.90
CA LYS A 798 44.66 -13.06 -19.94
C LYS A 798 46.08 -12.65 -20.35
N GLY A 799 47.12 -13.13 -19.65
CA GLY A 799 48.50 -12.70 -19.89
C GLY A 799 48.64 -11.17 -19.86
N ASP A 800 49.16 -10.58 -20.93
CA ASP A 800 49.38 -9.12 -21.06
C ASP A 800 48.08 -8.29 -21.09
N GLY A 801 46.93 -8.93 -21.33
CA GLY A 801 45.60 -8.32 -21.30
C GLY A 801 44.94 -8.27 -19.91
N ALA A 802 45.65 -8.65 -18.85
CA ALA A 802 45.16 -8.59 -17.48
C ALA A 802 45.04 -7.14 -16.98
N PHE A 803 43.97 -6.81 -16.24
CA PHE A 803 43.80 -5.51 -15.59
C PHE A 803 44.72 -5.33 -14.39
N ILE A 804 44.98 -6.40 -13.64
CA ILE A 804 45.89 -6.44 -12.50
C ILE A 804 47.07 -7.36 -12.82
N VAL A 805 48.28 -6.82 -12.75
CA VAL A 805 49.54 -7.52 -13.07
C VAL A 805 50.53 -7.42 -11.92
N GLU A 806 51.41 -8.42 -11.81
CA GLU A 806 52.51 -8.39 -10.85
C GLU A 806 53.54 -7.32 -11.27
N ASP A 807 53.94 -6.47 -10.33
CA ASP A 807 54.98 -5.47 -10.50
C ASP A 807 56.37 -6.09 -10.35
N LYS A 808 56.98 -6.42 -11.49
CA LYS A 808 58.31 -7.07 -11.59
C LYS A 808 59.46 -6.07 -11.73
N GLU A 809 59.20 -4.76 -11.71
CA GLU A 809 60.22 -3.74 -11.94
C GLU A 809 61.14 -3.52 -10.73
N LEU A 810 60.79 -4.07 -9.57
CA LEU A 810 61.56 -3.91 -8.34
C LEU A 810 62.65 -4.98 -8.19
N ASN A 811 63.89 -4.60 -8.44
CA ASN A 811 65.03 -5.46 -8.16
C ASN A 811 65.40 -5.41 -6.66
N VAL A 812 64.91 -6.37 -5.88
CA VAL A 812 65.17 -6.49 -4.42
C VAL A 812 66.67 -6.48 -4.11
N SER A 813 67.49 -7.10 -4.96
CA SER A 813 68.94 -7.16 -4.77
C SER A 813 69.64 -5.82 -4.98
N GLN A 814 69.03 -4.89 -5.74
CA GLN A 814 69.52 -3.52 -5.91
C GLN A 814 69.09 -2.59 -4.76
N LEU A 815 67.96 -2.89 -4.10
CA LEU A 815 67.41 -2.05 -3.02
C LEU A 815 67.92 -2.41 -1.63
N PHE A 816 68.21 -3.69 -1.38
CA PHE A 816 68.65 -4.19 -0.07
C PHE A 816 69.94 -5.01 -0.19
N THR A 817 71.07 -4.32 -0.30
CA THR A 817 72.41 -4.94 -0.31
C THR A 817 72.64 -5.69 1.01
N ASN A 818 72.84 -7.01 0.96
CA ASN A 818 73.08 -7.94 2.08
C ASN A 818 71.87 -8.46 2.90
N VAL A 819 70.64 -8.20 2.46
CA VAL A 819 69.41 -8.82 3.01
C VAL A 819 68.63 -9.76 2.03
N PRO A 820 69.04 -10.05 0.76
CA PRO A 820 68.17 -10.74 -0.20
C PRO A 820 67.65 -12.11 0.28
N ASP A 821 68.51 -12.93 0.88
CA ASP A 821 68.17 -14.33 1.20
C ASP A 821 67.18 -14.47 2.37
N LYS A 822 66.93 -13.39 3.12
CA LYS A 822 65.99 -13.36 4.26
C LYS A 822 64.68 -12.65 3.94
N LEU A 823 64.62 -11.90 2.84
CA LEU A 823 63.43 -11.19 2.40
C LEU A 823 62.65 -12.11 1.46
N ARG A 824 61.47 -12.56 1.88
CA ARG A 824 60.46 -13.09 0.95
C ARG A 824 59.72 -11.88 0.37
N PRO A 825 59.97 -11.48 -0.90
CA PRO A 825 59.20 -10.39 -1.48
C PRO A 825 57.74 -10.81 -1.53
N ILE A 826 56.87 -10.01 -0.92
CA ILE A 826 55.43 -10.13 -1.11
C ILE A 826 55.16 -9.69 -2.56
N PRO A 827 54.38 -10.45 -3.35
CA PRO A 827 54.00 -10.05 -4.68
C PRO A 827 53.43 -8.63 -4.65
N ARG A 828 54.04 -7.73 -5.42
CA ARG A 828 53.52 -6.38 -5.61
C ARG A 828 52.61 -6.42 -6.82
N TRP A 829 51.48 -5.74 -6.72
CA TRP A 829 50.49 -5.70 -7.78
C TRP A 829 50.31 -4.27 -8.24
N ARG A 830 50.00 -4.10 -9.52
CA ARG A 830 49.66 -2.81 -10.11
C ARG A 830 48.55 -2.96 -11.12
N VAL A 831 47.78 -1.88 -11.29
CA VAL A 831 46.79 -1.76 -12.35
C VAL A 831 47.51 -1.55 -13.69
N ASN A 832 47.15 -2.33 -14.71
CA ASN A 832 47.64 -2.25 -16.08
C ASN A 832 46.74 -1.32 -16.89
N ARG A 833 47.11 -0.04 -17.00
CA ARG A 833 46.32 0.95 -17.74
C ARG A 833 46.11 0.62 -19.22
N LYS A 834 47.00 -0.14 -19.85
CA LYS A 834 46.84 -0.56 -21.25
C LYS A 834 45.68 -1.56 -21.44
N ALA A 835 45.30 -2.29 -20.39
CA ALA A 835 44.20 -3.25 -20.47
C ALA A 835 42.84 -2.56 -20.74
N PHE A 836 42.64 -1.34 -20.24
CA PHE A 836 41.39 -0.60 -20.44
C PHE A 836 41.23 -0.07 -21.86
N GLU A 837 42.30 0.03 -22.64
CA GLU A 837 42.28 0.40 -24.05
C GLU A 837 41.93 -0.79 -24.96
N SER A 838 41.84 -2.01 -24.41
CA SER A 838 41.65 -3.25 -25.17
C SER A 838 40.33 -3.92 -24.83
N ILE A 839 39.44 -4.03 -25.81
CA ILE A 839 38.17 -4.74 -25.65
C ILE A 839 38.35 -6.23 -25.28
N GLU A 840 39.45 -6.86 -25.71
CA GLU A 840 39.73 -8.27 -25.38
C GLU A 840 39.94 -8.49 -23.87
N ALA A 841 40.47 -7.49 -23.15
CA ALA A 841 40.65 -7.56 -21.70
C ALA A 841 39.31 -7.70 -20.98
N PHE A 842 38.29 -6.96 -21.45
CA PHE A 842 36.91 -7.05 -20.97
C PHE A 842 36.24 -8.36 -21.42
N ARG A 843 36.45 -8.78 -22.68
CA ARG A 843 35.87 -10.02 -23.22
C ARG A 843 36.32 -11.24 -22.42
N GLY A 844 37.57 -11.24 -21.95
CA GLY A 844 38.11 -12.28 -21.07
C GLY A 844 37.36 -12.41 -19.73
N ILE A 845 36.63 -11.39 -19.26
CA ILE A 845 35.86 -11.47 -18.01
C ILE A 845 34.69 -12.43 -18.15
N GLY A 846 33.92 -12.33 -19.25
CA GLY A 846 32.66 -13.05 -19.47
C GLY A 846 32.77 -14.51 -19.91
N ARG A 847 33.98 -15.00 -20.22
CA ARG A 847 34.20 -16.43 -20.56
C ARG A 847 34.32 -17.27 -19.30
N ALA A 848 33.31 -18.11 -19.03
CA ALA A 848 33.53 -19.40 -18.37
C ALA A 848 34.00 -20.36 -19.47
N GLU A 849 35.03 -21.17 -19.23
CA GLU A 849 35.69 -22.01 -20.24
C GLU A 849 34.70 -22.64 -21.23
N ALA A 850 34.79 -22.24 -22.51
CA ALA A 850 34.35 -23.11 -23.58
C ALA A 850 35.27 -24.33 -23.54
N THR A 851 34.67 -25.52 -23.47
CA THR A 851 35.37 -26.79 -23.63
C THR A 851 36.28 -26.77 -24.85
N ALA A 852 37.42 -27.46 -24.77
CA ALA A 852 38.56 -27.42 -25.68
C ALA A 852 38.30 -27.73 -27.19
N ASP A 853 37.05 -27.84 -27.64
CA ASP A 853 36.69 -28.14 -29.04
C ASP A 853 36.62 -26.91 -29.97
N GLU A 854 36.61 -25.67 -29.44
CA GLU A 854 36.53 -24.45 -30.28
C GLU A 854 37.88 -23.78 -30.59
N LEU A 855 38.97 -24.20 -29.94
CA LEU A 855 40.32 -23.72 -30.27
C LEU A 855 41.01 -24.73 -31.19
N GLY A 856 40.65 -24.70 -32.47
CA GLY A 856 41.26 -25.51 -33.53
C GLY A 856 42.79 -25.43 -33.55
N LEU A 857 43.41 -26.30 -32.75
CA LEU A 857 44.81 -26.65 -32.78
C LEU A 857 44.86 -28.12 -33.18
N ALA A 858 45.48 -28.36 -34.34
CA ALA A 858 45.66 -29.65 -34.98
C ALA A 858 46.43 -30.66 -34.12
#